data_AF-A0A970EFS7-F1
#
_entry.id   AF-A0A970EFS7-F1
#
_cell.length_a   1.000
_cell.length_b   1.000
_cell.length_c   1.000
_cell.angle_alpha   90.00
_cell.angle_beta   90.00
_cell.angle_gamma   90.00
#
_symmetry.space_group_name_H-M   'P 1'
#
loop_
_entity.id
_entity.type
_entity.pdbx_description
1 polymer ?
#
loop_
_entity_poly.entity_id
_entity_poly.type
_entity_poly.pdbx_seq_one_letter_code
_entity_poly.pdbx_strand_id
1 'polypeptide(L)'
;MKEILKRLSLLKILTIILVVIIIVTSVNYAQKLQLGRSNVPAIDFAPLSDAVAQISKDAGDVFITARAGKELYLNTKNLDAYIKDTQTGFEWHSIYEGDKATVNEKSPILIKFLSGSGTLTTWDAHTYSISNGEYDIERIPDGFKIYFRFRQSESTNLNEYMPQKISIERYEEIFLNKIDELLAEGKIEEITANRYKTALSLIYARDEDEGCYYNRYSGTPPVSAANLLISLSKDVGYTREMLLEDSMRYGIVVNISKPAEIDVTLEAKLDENGDFVVRIPTYETKSHVEDFTLQNIVVYPNFGLIPSKDTSNGFIFVPDGAGALIDLNSFDGRYPEYNRPVYNNTIYQTMYYQSEYKEDIMMPVFGVAGEYDGALRGFLGIIENGEELAYINAASAITEDDVSGTPFNKVYTSFDTVQFYSVKVFGEYSDNNARFLSSTGPINVDYTIRYKLFSEDATYYNMAQAYKDYLVDKYNLKQNYDKKPALYLDVIGSLTVEDRFLGIPYDKIMTMTTYKELMDIYGKLSGYDKTITYTGAVNGGMYNKVNNGIELVKQNGNKEDLKKAQELMGDDLYIGVNLLSIYSGGGGFDPGVHALIGYNGKPAEFYNYHAPSGRFDMGGIGRYILHPRYLEKLTYKFLNDAKGLNFKNFTLQDMGNTYYVNYKSGDIVTPVEGEKIIENALRAIKGQNSSIILQNPYQSRALYADILTDISRESSRYGIFKTSVPF
;
A
#
# COMPACT_ATOMS: atom_id res chain seq x y z
N MET A 1 -50.46 -24.81 27.99
CA MET A 1 -50.16 -23.47 27.44
C MET A 1 -51.42 -22.70 27.02
N LYS A 2 -52.30 -23.26 26.18
CA LYS A 2 -53.57 -22.62 25.74
C LYS A 2 -54.55 -22.22 26.87
N GLU A 3 -54.63 -22.96 27.98
CA GLU A 3 -55.48 -22.58 29.13
C GLU A 3 -54.88 -21.51 30.05
N ILE A 4 -53.54 -21.46 30.16
CA ILE A 4 -52.83 -20.45 30.97
C ILE A 4 -52.92 -19.07 30.29
N LEU A 5 -52.84 -19.05 28.95
CA LEU A 5 -52.97 -17.82 28.15
C LEU A 5 -54.39 -17.22 28.14
N LYS A 6 -55.44 -18.03 28.40
CA LYS A 6 -56.84 -17.54 28.47
C LYS A 6 -57.17 -16.74 29.75
N ARG A 7 -56.35 -16.83 30.80
CA ARG A 7 -56.58 -16.16 32.11
C ARG A 7 -55.73 -14.91 32.34
N LEU A 8 -54.80 -14.59 31.43
CA LEU A 8 -53.97 -13.39 31.52
C LEU A 8 -54.63 -12.26 30.73
N SER A 9 -54.91 -11.12 31.39
CA SER A 9 -55.38 -9.93 30.69
C SER A 9 -54.33 -9.47 29.67
N LEU A 10 -54.78 -8.95 28.53
CA LEU A 10 -53.92 -8.48 27.44
C LEU A 10 -52.83 -7.52 27.95
N LEU A 11 -53.16 -6.70 28.96
CA LEU A 11 -52.26 -5.80 29.66
C LEU A 11 -51.11 -6.52 30.37
N LYS A 12 -51.37 -7.62 31.09
CA LYS A 12 -50.32 -8.40 31.77
C LYS A 12 -49.39 -9.08 30.78
N ILE A 13 -49.92 -9.54 29.64
CA ILE A 13 -49.11 -10.11 28.55
C ILE A 13 -48.19 -9.02 27.97
N LEU A 14 -48.73 -7.82 27.68
CA LEU A 14 -47.96 -6.67 27.22
C LEU A 14 -46.89 -6.23 28.22
N THR A 15 -47.20 -6.20 29.53
CA THR A 15 -46.22 -5.86 30.57
C THR A 15 -45.11 -6.90 30.66
N ILE A 16 -45.44 -8.20 30.62
CA ILE A 16 -44.43 -9.27 30.62
C ILE A 16 -43.54 -9.15 29.38
N ILE A 17 -44.12 -8.92 28.20
CA ILE A 17 -43.37 -8.71 26.96
C ILE A 17 -42.45 -7.49 27.09
N LEU A 18 -42.94 -6.36 27.62
CA LEU A 18 -42.12 -5.15 27.82
C LEU A 18 -40.96 -5.39 28.79
N VAL A 19 -41.19 -6.09 29.91
CA VAL A 19 -40.14 -6.44 30.87
C VAL A 19 -39.11 -7.36 30.24
N VAL A 20 -39.54 -8.37 29.48
CA VAL A 20 -38.63 -9.25 28.74
C VAL A 20 -37.81 -8.45 27.72
N ILE A 21 -38.44 -7.53 26.98
CA ILE A 21 -37.74 -6.64 26.04
C ILE A 21 -36.69 -5.80 26.78
N ILE A 22 -37.04 -5.16 27.90
CA ILE A 22 -36.11 -4.33 28.69
C ILE A 22 -34.93 -5.18 29.22
N ILE A 23 -35.19 -6.38 29.72
CA ILE A 23 -34.13 -7.27 30.21
C ILE A 23 -33.22 -7.69 29.06
N VAL A 24 -33.79 -8.13 27.93
CA VAL A 24 -33.01 -8.56 26.76
C VAL A 24 -32.19 -7.40 26.19
N THR A 25 -32.76 -6.19 26.08
CA THR A 25 -32.03 -5.01 25.59
C THR A 25 -30.94 -4.58 26.57
N SER A 26 -31.20 -4.62 27.88
CA SER A 26 -30.22 -4.27 28.91
C SER A 26 -29.06 -5.27 28.95
N VAL A 27 -29.34 -6.57 28.83
CA VAL A 27 -28.31 -7.62 28.75
C VAL A 27 -27.48 -7.47 27.48
N ASN A 28 -28.11 -7.26 26.33
CA ASN A 28 -27.41 -7.03 25.07
C ASN A 28 -26.52 -5.77 25.14
N TYR A 29 -27.02 -4.69 25.74
CA TYR A 29 -26.24 -3.46 25.93
C TYR A 29 -25.06 -3.68 26.88
N ALA A 30 -25.24 -4.38 28.00
CA ALA A 30 -24.18 -4.73 28.92
C ALA A 30 -23.11 -5.61 28.28
N GLN A 31 -23.50 -6.58 27.44
CA GLN A 31 -22.57 -7.42 26.67
C GLN A 31 -21.74 -6.61 25.67
N LYS A 32 -22.35 -5.63 24.99
CA LYS A 32 -21.62 -4.72 24.09
C LYS A 32 -20.52 -3.96 24.82
N LEU A 33 -20.79 -3.48 26.04
CA LEU A 33 -19.80 -2.77 26.86
C LEU A 33 -18.61 -3.65 27.30
N GLN A 34 -18.70 -4.97 27.18
CA GLN A 34 -17.59 -5.87 27.52
C GLN A 34 -16.49 -5.90 26.45
N LEU A 35 -16.80 -5.51 25.21
CA LEU A 35 -15.78 -5.31 24.18
C LEU A 35 -15.13 -3.96 24.39
N GLY A 36 -14.00 -3.97 25.10
CA GLY A 36 -13.27 -2.76 25.41
C GLY A 36 -12.49 -2.24 24.21
N ARG A 37 -12.51 -0.92 24.01
CA ARG A 37 -11.68 -0.20 23.04
C ARG A 37 -10.33 0.18 23.66
N SER A 38 -9.27 0.06 22.88
CA SER A 38 -7.89 0.45 23.18
C SER A 38 -7.47 1.68 22.37
N ASN A 39 -6.34 2.26 22.77
CA ASN A 39 -5.68 3.29 21.98
C ASN A 39 -4.90 2.66 20.84
N VAL A 40 -4.74 3.41 19.76
CA VAL A 40 -3.87 3.03 18.65
C VAL A 40 -2.42 3.21 19.13
N PRO A 41 -1.53 2.22 18.92
CA PRO A 41 -0.13 2.35 19.32
C PRO A 41 0.53 3.49 18.55
N ALA A 42 1.44 4.21 19.19
CA ALA A 42 2.27 5.19 18.49
C ALA A 42 3.23 4.45 17.54
N ILE A 43 3.47 5.06 16.38
CA ILE A 43 4.51 4.63 15.45
C ILE A 43 5.74 5.48 15.74
N ASP A 44 6.85 4.83 16.05
CA ASP A 44 8.13 5.49 16.27
C ASP A 44 8.83 5.68 14.91
N PHE A 45 9.34 6.89 14.68
CA PHE A 45 10.11 7.24 13.48
C PHE A 45 11.56 7.50 13.86
N ALA A 46 12.50 6.98 13.08
CA ALA A 46 13.89 7.38 13.25
C ALA A 46 14.03 8.84 12.78
N PRO A 47 14.84 9.71 13.42
CA PRO A 47 15.12 11.02 12.84
C PRO A 47 15.90 10.89 11.51
N LEU A 48 15.97 11.98 10.76
CA LEU A 48 16.93 12.10 9.65
C LEU A 48 18.36 11.93 10.20
N SER A 49 19.22 11.35 9.37
CA SER A 49 20.65 11.24 9.64
C SER A 49 21.29 12.64 9.66
N ASP A 50 22.18 12.86 10.62
CA ASP A 50 22.91 14.12 10.77
C ASP A 50 23.82 14.38 9.57
N ALA A 51 23.74 15.60 9.02
CA ALA A 51 24.59 16.02 7.92
C ALA A 51 26.04 16.22 8.37
N VAL A 52 26.98 15.63 7.62
CA VAL A 52 28.42 15.81 7.80
C VAL A 52 28.91 17.04 7.03
N ALA A 53 28.41 17.24 5.81
CA ALA A 53 28.77 18.36 4.94
C ALA A 53 27.74 18.55 3.81
N GLN A 54 27.69 19.74 3.21
CA GLN A 54 26.97 19.97 1.95
C GLN A 54 27.78 19.46 0.77
N ILE A 55 27.12 18.90 -0.25
CA ILE A 55 27.74 18.49 -1.52
C ILE A 55 27.32 19.47 -2.62
N SER A 56 28.29 20.03 -3.34
CA SER A 56 28.01 20.95 -4.45
C SER A 56 27.33 20.24 -5.62
N LYS A 57 26.32 20.88 -6.24
CA LYS A 57 25.62 20.38 -7.43
C LYS A 57 26.55 20.26 -8.65
N ASP A 58 27.62 21.04 -8.68
CA ASP A 58 28.57 21.08 -9.80
C ASP A 58 29.75 20.11 -9.65
N ALA A 59 29.79 19.30 -8.58
CA ALA A 59 30.94 18.44 -8.28
C ALA A 59 31.13 17.28 -9.29
N GLY A 60 30.09 16.87 -10.01
CA GLY A 60 30.14 15.72 -10.91
C GLY A 60 30.11 14.42 -10.10
N ASP A 61 30.95 13.45 -10.45
CA ASP A 61 31.03 12.19 -9.71
C ASP A 61 31.74 12.35 -8.37
N VAL A 62 31.00 12.13 -7.29
CA VAL A 62 31.51 12.23 -5.91
C VAL A 62 31.58 10.84 -5.28
N PHE A 63 32.76 10.46 -4.82
CA PHE A 63 32.95 9.27 -3.98
C PHE A 63 32.36 9.47 -2.57
N ILE A 64 31.43 8.60 -2.18
CA ILE A 64 30.68 8.70 -0.92
C ILE A 64 31.26 7.80 0.17
N THR A 65 31.43 6.51 -0.08
CA THR A 65 32.05 5.57 0.89
C THR A 65 32.45 4.27 0.21
N ALA A 66 33.24 3.45 0.93
CA ALA A 66 33.58 2.09 0.53
C ALA A 66 33.34 1.12 1.69
N ARG A 67 32.61 0.03 1.42
CA ARG A 67 32.25 -1.02 2.39
C ARG A 67 32.23 -2.38 1.70
N ALA A 68 32.80 -3.40 2.36
CA ALA A 68 32.78 -4.80 1.91
C ALA A 68 33.11 -5.01 0.41
N GLY A 69 34.15 -4.33 -0.10
CA GLY A 69 34.58 -4.46 -1.50
C GLY A 69 33.68 -3.74 -2.52
N LYS A 70 32.77 -2.86 -2.06
CA LYS A 70 31.92 -2.03 -2.91
C LYS A 70 32.12 -0.55 -2.59
N GLU A 71 31.99 0.29 -3.61
CA GLU A 71 32.13 1.74 -3.53
C GLU A 71 30.83 2.41 -3.97
N LEU A 72 30.35 3.37 -3.17
CA LEU A 72 29.18 4.18 -3.50
C LEU A 72 29.62 5.53 -4.05
N TYR A 73 29.07 5.90 -5.19
CA TYR A 73 29.24 7.19 -5.83
C TYR A 73 27.90 7.89 -6.05
N LEU A 74 27.93 9.21 -6.14
CA LEU A 74 26.80 10.04 -6.55
C LEU A 74 27.26 11.04 -7.60
N ASN A 75 26.65 11.03 -8.78
CA ASN A 75 26.81 12.10 -9.74
C ASN A 75 25.89 13.26 -9.39
N THR A 76 26.45 14.41 -9.03
CA THR A 76 25.67 15.53 -8.48
C THR A 76 24.84 16.28 -9.50
N LYS A 77 25.00 16.02 -10.81
CA LYS A 77 24.28 16.73 -11.88
C LYS A 77 22.99 16.03 -12.29
N ASN A 78 23.07 14.71 -12.50
CA ASN A 78 21.92 13.88 -12.89
C ASN A 78 21.35 13.08 -11.71
N LEU A 79 22.01 13.13 -10.54
CA LEU A 79 21.66 12.40 -9.32
C LEU A 79 21.69 10.88 -9.48
N ASP A 80 22.55 10.37 -10.37
CA ASP A 80 22.82 8.94 -10.44
C ASP A 80 23.64 8.49 -9.23
N ALA A 81 23.01 7.74 -8.34
CA ALA A 81 23.68 6.96 -7.33
C ALA A 81 24.08 5.61 -7.93
N TYR A 82 25.38 5.35 -8.02
CA TYR A 82 25.88 4.07 -8.53
C TYR A 82 26.84 3.39 -7.56
N ILE A 83 26.77 2.07 -7.56
CA ILE A 83 27.59 1.21 -6.72
C ILE A 83 28.52 0.42 -7.62
N LYS A 84 29.81 0.46 -7.32
CA LYS A 84 30.83 -0.28 -8.05
C LYS A 84 31.36 -1.42 -7.19
N ASP A 85 31.32 -2.64 -7.72
CA ASP A 85 32.04 -3.76 -7.15
C ASP A 85 33.53 -3.66 -7.51
N THR A 86 34.40 -3.57 -6.50
CA THR A 86 35.84 -3.33 -6.72
C THR A 86 36.60 -4.53 -7.28
N GLN A 87 36.02 -5.74 -7.21
CA GLN A 87 36.66 -6.97 -7.69
C GLN A 87 36.34 -7.20 -9.17
N THR A 88 35.07 -7.11 -9.53
CA THR A 88 34.57 -7.37 -10.89
C THR A 88 34.51 -6.11 -11.76
N GLY A 89 34.48 -4.93 -11.14
CA GLY A 89 34.27 -3.65 -11.83
C GLY A 89 32.83 -3.42 -12.29
N PHE A 90 31.89 -4.33 -11.96
CA PHE A 90 30.49 -4.17 -12.32
C PHE A 90 29.82 -3.04 -11.54
N GLU A 91 28.94 -2.31 -12.21
CA GLU A 91 28.29 -1.11 -11.66
C GLU A 91 26.76 -1.27 -11.70
N TRP A 92 26.10 -0.96 -10.58
CA TRP A 92 24.64 -0.82 -10.51
C TRP A 92 24.29 0.66 -10.44
N HIS A 93 23.54 1.13 -11.42
CA HIS A 93 23.11 2.53 -11.52
C HIS A 93 21.66 2.68 -11.08
N SER A 94 21.33 3.85 -10.54
CA SER A 94 19.99 4.22 -10.06
C SER A 94 19.09 4.81 -11.16
N ILE A 95 19.72 5.33 -12.21
CA ILE A 95 19.08 5.86 -13.41
C ILE A 95 19.75 5.25 -14.64
N TYR A 96 19.18 5.48 -15.82
CA TYR A 96 19.74 5.07 -17.09
C TYR A 96 19.67 6.23 -18.11
N GLU A 97 20.82 6.60 -18.67
CA GLU A 97 20.94 7.68 -19.66
C GLU A 97 21.34 7.18 -21.07
N GLY A 98 21.33 5.86 -21.26
CA GLY A 98 21.72 5.25 -22.53
C GLY A 98 20.66 5.39 -23.62
N ASP A 99 20.85 4.64 -24.70
CA ASP A 99 19.96 4.67 -25.86
C ASP A 99 18.50 4.36 -25.48
N LYS A 100 17.57 5.07 -26.12
CA LYS A 100 16.10 5.04 -25.88
C LYS A 100 15.64 5.46 -24.48
N ALA A 101 16.53 5.97 -23.61
CA ALA A 101 16.14 6.48 -22.30
C ALA A 101 15.21 7.70 -22.42
N THR A 102 14.09 7.69 -21.68
CA THR A 102 13.20 8.85 -21.55
C THR A 102 13.49 9.61 -20.25
N VAL A 103 12.72 10.66 -19.95
CA VAL A 103 12.83 11.39 -18.67
C VAL A 103 12.55 10.48 -17.45
N ASN A 104 11.77 9.40 -17.63
CA ASN A 104 11.50 8.42 -16.58
C ASN A 104 12.76 7.60 -16.25
N GLU A 105 13.49 7.14 -17.26
CA GLU A 105 14.72 6.38 -17.06
C GLU A 105 15.84 7.23 -16.43
N LYS A 106 15.81 8.54 -16.67
CA LYS A 106 16.74 9.52 -16.08
C LYS A 106 16.36 9.98 -14.67
N SER A 107 15.27 9.46 -14.10
CA SER A 107 14.73 9.94 -12.84
C SER A 107 14.99 8.97 -11.69
N PRO A 108 15.64 9.42 -10.61
CA PRO A 108 15.87 8.58 -9.43
C PRO A 108 14.57 8.31 -8.65
N ILE A 109 13.59 9.20 -8.71
CA ILE A 109 12.27 9.03 -8.10
C ILE A 109 11.18 9.59 -9.01
N LEU A 110 9.98 9.03 -8.92
CA LEU A 110 8.77 9.60 -9.50
C LEU A 110 7.75 9.82 -8.38
N ILE A 111 6.96 10.89 -8.46
CA ILE A 111 5.86 11.13 -7.52
C ILE A 111 4.53 11.12 -8.25
N LYS A 112 3.50 10.53 -7.64
CA LYS A 112 2.12 10.63 -8.11
C LYS A 112 1.34 11.44 -7.09
N PHE A 113 0.63 12.46 -7.55
CA PHE A 113 -0.17 13.31 -6.68
C PHE A 113 -1.55 13.55 -7.28
N LEU A 114 -2.53 13.78 -6.41
CA LEU A 114 -3.89 14.13 -6.77
C LEU A 114 -4.04 15.64 -6.72
N SER A 115 -4.46 16.27 -7.81
CA SER A 115 -4.79 17.70 -7.85
C SER A 115 -6.19 17.99 -7.28
N GLY A 116 -6.50 19.27 -7.03
CA GLY A 116 -7.81 19.71 -6.56
C GLY A 116 -8.95 19.41 -7.54
N SER A 117 -8.63 19.19 -8.82
CA SER A 117 -9.58 18.70 -9.84
C SER A 117 -9.87 17.19 -9.76
N GLY A 118 -9.25 16.47 -8.82
CA GLY A 118 -9.35 15.02 -8.69
C GLY A 118 -8.58 14.26 -9.76
N THR A 119 -7.60 14.88 -10.41
CA THR A 119 -6.77 14.25 -11.45
C THR A 119 -5.47 13.72 -10.85
N LEU A 120 -5.20 12.43 -11.02
CA LEU A 120 -3.94 11.82 -10.62
C LEU A 120 -2.88 12.13 -11.68
N THR A 121 -1.80 12.80 -11.28
CA THR A 121 -0.68 13.20 -12.15
C THR A 121 0.61 12.58 -11.65
N THR A 122 1.50 12.18 -12.57
CA THR A 122 2.85 11.68 -12.25
C THR A 122 3.89 12.71 -12.66
N TRP A 123 4.85 13.01 -11.79
CA TRP A 123 6.01 13.83 -12.05
C TRP A 123 7.30 13.05 -11.87
N ASP A 124 8.20 13.17 -12.83
CA ASP A 124 9.55 12.63 -12.81
C ASP A 124 10.54 13.63 -12.19
N ALA A 125 11.49 13.16 -11.39
CA ALA A 125 12.47 14.05 -10.75
C ALA A 125 13.35 14.79 -11.77
N HIS A 126 13.67 14.16 -12.90
CA HIS A 126 14.51 14.76 -13.94
C HIS A 126 13.93 16.10 -14.42
N THR A 127 12.65 16.13 -14.79
CA THR A 127 11.98 17.31 -15.36
C THR A 127 11.59 18.32 -14.29
N TYR A 128 11.02 17.85 -13.18
CA TYR A 128 10.35 18.72 -12.21
C TYR A 128 11.22 19.14 -11.01
N SER A 129 12.45 18.64 -10.93
CA SER A 129 13.40 19.00 -9.87
C SER A 129 14.83 19.19 -10.42
N ILE A 130 15.41 18.16 -11.03
CA ILE A 130 16.84 18.11 -11.40
C ILE A 130 17.20 19.11 -12.48
N SER A 131 16.46 19.14 -13.59
CA SER A 131 16.75 20.02 -14.74
C SER A 131 16.69 21.51 -14.39
N ASN A 132 15.97 21.86 -13.32
CA ASN A 132 15.81 23.24 -12.87
C ASN A 132 16.71 23.58 -11.66
N GLY A 133 17.53 22.64 -11.19
CA GLY A 133 18.40 22.83 -10.02
C GLY A 133 17.66 22.83 -8.67
N GLU A 134 16.40 22.37 -8.65
CA GLU A 134 15.49 22.39 -7.51
C GLU A 134 15.69 21.16 -6.60
N TYR A 135 16.93 20.94 -6.18
CA TYR A 135 17.30 19.91 -5.20
C TYR A 135 18.51 20.36 -4.38
N ASP A 136 18.77 19.80 -3.20
CA ASP A 136 20.04 19.97 -2.48
C ASP A 136 20.58 18.61 -2.03
N ILE A 137 21.90 18.53 -1.82
CA ILE A 137 22.59 17.28 -1.47
C ILE A 137 23.42 17.48 -0.21
N GLU A 138 23.21 16.60 0.77
CA GLU A 138 24.00 16.53 1.99
C GLU A 138 24.74 15.19 2.07
N ARG A 139 25.99 15.23 2.53
CA ARG A 139 26.70 14.02 2.93
C ARG A 139 26.25 13.61 4.32
N ILE A 140 25.96 12.32 4.50
CA ILE A 140 25.71 11.70 5.80
C ILE A 140 26.75 10.59 6.04
N PRO A 141 26.88 10.03 7.25
CA PRO A 141 27.76 8.89 7.47
C PRO A 141 27.42 7.75 6.50
N ASP A 142 28.43 7.29 5.76
CA ASP A 142 28.33 6.20 4.77
C ASP A 142 27.30 6.39 3.64
N GLY A 143 26.87 7.64 3.41
CA GLY A 143 25.80 7.91 2.47
C GLY A 143 25.64 9.38 2.10
N PHE A 144 24.50 9.66 1.49
CA PHE A 144 24.05 11.00 1.16
C PHE A 144 22.54 11.15 1.40
N LYS A 145 22.08 12.39 1.40
CA LYS A 145 20.68 12.79 1.46
C LYS A 145 20.41 13.75 0.32
N ILE A 146 19.27 13.61 -0.33
CA ILE A 146 18.78 14.48 -1.40
C ILE A 146 17.44 15.06 -0.96
N TYR A 147 17.33 16.39 -1.01
CA TYR A 147 16.07 17.10 -0.85
C TYR A 147 15.56 17.47 -2.23
N PHE A 148 14.56 16.77 -2.74
CA PHE A 148 13.90 17.10 -4.00
C PHE A 148 12.81 18.14 -3.75
N ARG A 149 12.81 19.22 -4.53
CA ARG A 149 11.71 20.18 -4.59
C ARG A 149 11.05 20.05 -5.96
N PHE A 150 9.93 19.35 -6.01
CA PHE A 150 9.18 19.21 -7.25
C PHE A 150 8.35 20.46 -7.50
N ARG A 151 8.58 21.10 -8.65
CA ARG A 151 7.89 22.33 -9.05
C ARG A 151 7.34 22.18 -10.45
N GLN A 152 6.09 22.56 -10.62
CA GLN A 152 5.58 22.81 -11.97
C GLN A 152 6.34 24.01 -12.55
N SER A 153 6.81 23.91 -13.79
CA SER A 153 7.21 25.09 -14.55
C SER A 153 6.05 26.09 -14.55
N GLU A 154 6.35 27.39 -14.56
CA GLU A 154 5.34 28.45 -14.63
C GLU A 154 4.20 28.14 -15.63
N SER A 155 2.94 28.34 -15.21
CA SER A 155 1.75 28.04 -16.02
C SER A 155 1.84 28.68 -17.42
N THR A 156 1.46 27.95 -18.46
CA THR A 156 1.32 28.52 -19.83
C THR A 156 -0.07 29.11 -20.08
N ASN A 157 -0.93 29.12 -19.05
CA ASN A 157 -2.25 29.72 -19.13
C ASN A 157 -2.11 31.24 -19.17
N LEU A 158 -2.34 31.82 -20.35
CA LEU A 158 -2.21 33.25 -20.58
C LEU A 158 -3.03 34.08 -19.57
N ASN A 159 -4.20 33.59 -19.16
CA ASN A 159 -5.10 34.30 -18.24
C ASN A 159 -4.54 34.44 -16.80
N GLU A 160 -3.46 33.73 -16.47
CA GLU A 160 -2.74 33.90 -15.18
C GLU A 160 -1.66 34.99 -15.23
N TYR A 161 -1.35 35.51 -16.42
CA TYR A 161 -0.30 36.52 -16.63
C TYR A 161 -0.81 37.77 -17.34
N MET A 162 -1.93 37.67 -18.07
CA MET A 162 -2.48 38.73 -18.89
C MET A 162 -4.01 38.81 -18.69
N PRO A 163 -4.59 40.02 -18.64
CA PRO A 163 -5.98 40.23 -18.24
C PRO A 163 -6.97 39.87 -19.35
N GLN A 164 -8.09 39.25 -19.02
CA GLN A 164 -9.14 39.02 -20.02
C GLN A 164 -9.74 40.34 -20.55
N LYS A 165 -9.79 41.37 -19.68
CA LYS A 165 -10.15 42.75 -20.02
C LYS A 165 -9.27 43.73 -19.24
N ILE A 166 -8.86 44.80 -19.89
CA ILE A 166 -8.03 45.87 -19.30
C ILE A 166 -8.44 47.21 -19.92
N SER A 167 -8.39 48.30 -19.15
CA SER A 167 -8.78 49.62 -19.67
C SER A 167 -7.86 50.07 -20.80
N ILE A 168 -8.39 50.90 -21.70
CA ILE A 168 -7.62 51.41 -22.85
C ILE A 168 -6.33 52.09 -22.38
N GLU A 169 -6.42 52.94 -21.35
CA GLU A 169 -5.29 53.69 -20.81
C GLU A 169 -4.22 52.75 -20.27
N ARG A 170 -4.62 51.74 -19.48
CA ARG A 170 -3.67 50.81 -18.86
C ARG A 170 -3.04 49.85 -19.86
N TYR A 171 -3.80 49.42 -20.88
CA TYR A 171 -3.26 48.60 -21.97
C TYR A 171 -2.18 49.36 -22.75
N GLU A 172 -2.46 50.62 -23.11
CA GLU A 172 -1.53 51.47 -23.83
C GLU A 172 -0.29 51.80 -22.97
N GLU A 173 -0.48 52.16 -21.69
CA GLU A 173 0.61 52.51 -20.77
C GLU A 173 1.50 51.32 -20.42
N ILE A 174 0.92 50.21 -19.98
CA ILE A 174 1.68 49.09 -19.39
C ILE A 174 2.23 48.14 -20.46
N PHE A 175 1.56 48.01 -21.61
CA PHE A 175 2.05 47.13 -22.67
C PHE A 175 2.70 47.92 -23.80
N LEU A 176 1.97 48.78 -24.51
CA LEU A 176 2.48 49.38 -25.74
C LEU A 176 3.62 50.37 -25.47
N ASN A 177 3.40 51.35 -24.59
CA ASN A 177 4.40 52.36 -24.25
C ASN A 177 5.61 51.70 -23.57
N LYS A 178 5.38 50.71 -22.70
CA LYS A 178 6.48 50.03 -22.02
C LYS A 178 7.36 49.20 -22.95
N ILE A 179 6.79 48.58 -23.99
CA ILE A 179 7.59 47.96 -25.06
C ILE A 179 8.48 48.99 -25.75
N ASP A 180 7.94 50.18 -26.06
CA ASP A 180 8.70 51.24 -26.71
C ASP A 180 9.81 51.81 -25.81
N GLU A 181 9.56 51.94 -24.50
CA GLU A 181 10.57 52.31 -23.51
C GLU A 181 11.69 51.27 -23.43
N LEU A 182 11.36 49.97 -23.32
CA LEU A 182 12.36 48.90 -23.25
C LEU A 182 13.22 48.82 -24.52
N LEU A 183 12.63 49.09 -25.68
CA LEU A 183 13.34 49.15 -26.96
C LEU A 183 14.29 50.37 -27.00
N ALA A 184 13.82 51.54 -26.56
CA ALA A 184 14.63 52.76 -26.50
C ALA A 184 15.79 52.65 -25.49
N GLU A 185 15.59 51.92 -24.39
CA GLU A 185 16.60 51.62 -23.38
C GLU A 185 17.57 50.50 -23.80
N GLY A 186 17.36 49.85 -24.95
CA GLY A 186 18.18 48.74 -25.43
C GLY A 186 18.05 47.45 -24.61
N LYS A 187 16.98 47.32 -23.81
CA LYS A 187 16.70 46.13 -22.99
C LYS A 187 16.07 45.00 -23.80
N ILE A 188 15.44 45.31 -24.92
CA ILE A 188 14.91 44.33 -25.89
C ILE A 188 15.30 44.72 -27.31
N GLU A 189 15.46 43.72 -28.18
CA GLU A 189 15.73 43.94 -29.61
C GLU A 189 14.49 44.35 -30.39
N GLU A 190 14.66 45.05 -31.52
CA GLU A 190 13.57 45.49 -32.41
C GLU A 190 12.72 44.30 -32.90
N ILE A 191 13.36 43.15 -33.17
CA ILE A 191 12.66 41.92 -33.57
C ILE A 191 11.74 41.43 -32.44
N THR A 192 12.19 41.49 -31.19
CA THR A 192 11.40 41.07 -30.02
C THR A 192 10.24 42.03 -29.75
N ALA A 193 10.49 43.35 -29.79
CA ALA A 193 9.45 44.37 -29.65
C ALA A 193 8.33 44.19 -30.71
N ASN A 194 8.70 43.95 -31.96
CA ASN A 194 7.75 43.69 -33.05
C ASN A 194 6.95 42.40 -32.85
N ARG A 195 7.59 41.33 -32.35
CA ARG A 195 6.90 40.07 -31.99
C ARG A 195 5.89 40.28 -30.87
N TYR A 196 6.23 41.04 -29.83
CA TYR A 196 5.30 41.37 -28.74
C TYR A 196 4.09 42.18 -29.23
N LYS A 197 4.31 43.26 -29.99
CA LYS A 197 3.21 44.05 -30.56
C LYS A 197 2.32 43.23 -31.48
N THR A 198 2.90 42.33 -32.27
CA THR A 198 2.15 41.41 -33.12
C THR A 198 1.30 40.45 -32.30
N ALA A 199 1.86 39.82 -31.26
CA ALA A 199 1.13 38.90 -30.39
C ALA A 199 -0.02 39.62 -29.64
N LEU A 200 0.22 40.84 -29.15
CA LEU A 200 -0.80 41.70 -28.55
C LEU A 200 -1.94 41.99 -29.54
N SER A 201 -1.60 42.42 -30.76
CA SER A 201 -2.58 42.71 -31.82
C SER A 201 -3.33 41.48 -32.33
N LEU A 202 -2.81 40.28 -32.09
CA LEU A 202 -3.46 39.01 -32.42
C LEU A 202 -4.48 38.62 -31.34
N ILE A 203 -4.16 38.85 -30.07
CA ILE A 203 -4.94 38.36 -28.92
C ILE A 203 -5.94 39.41 -28.41
N TYR A 204 -5.61 40.70 -28.40
CA TYR A 204 -6.45 41.76 -27.85
C TYR A 204 -7.13 42.60 -28.92
N ALA A 205 -8.44 42.84 -28.77
CA ALA A 205 -9.20 43.76 -29.60
C ALA A 205 -9.68 44.94 -28.75
N ARG A 206 -9.70 46.14 -29.33
CA ARG A 206 -10.21 47.37 -28.70
C ARG A 206 -11.74 47.37 -28.80
N ASP A 207 -12.39 47.67 -27.69
CA ASP A 207 -13.83 47.91 -27.57
C ASP A 207 -14.05 49.33 -27.02
N GLU A 208 -14.57 50.22 -27.84
CA GLU A 208 -14.82 51.61 -27.46
C GLU A 208 -16.09 51.79 -26.64
N ASP A 209 -17.06 50.89 -26.78
CA ASP A 209 -18.34 50.95 -26.06
C ASP A 209 -18.14 50.52 -24.59
N GLU A 210 -17.26 49.54 -24.36
CA GLU A 210 -16.88 49.08 -23.02
C GLU A 210 -15.60 49.76 -22.46
N GLY A 211 -14.96 50.63 -23.24
CA GLY A 211 -13.76 51.38 -22.84
C GLY A 211 -12.58 50.48 -22.47
N CYS A 212 -12.40 49.34 -23.16
CA CYS A 212 -11.39 48.34 -22.80
C CYS A 212 -10.73 47.67 -24.01
N TYR A 213 -9.59 47.02 -23.77
CA TYR A 213 -9.11 45.94 -24.62
C TYR A 213 -9.56 44.61 -24.02
N TYR A 214 -10.12 43.73 -24.85
CA TYR A 214 -10.53 42.38 -24.44
C TYR A 214 -9.77 41.30 -25.22
N ASN A 215 -9.52 40.18 -24.54
CA ASN A 215 -8.98 38.99 -25.19
C ASN A 215 -10.05 38.38 -26.11
N ARG A 216 -9.77 38.32 -27.42
CA ARG A 216 -10.73 37.86 -28.44
C ARG A 216 -10.87 36.33 -28.51
N TYR A 217 -10.04 35.58 -27.77
CA TYR A 217 -10.10 34.13 -27.72
C TYR A 217 -11.00 33.66 -26.57
N SER A 218 -12.05 32.92 -26.89
CA SER A 218 -12.92 32.25 -25.90
C SER A 218 -12.30 30.96 -25.33
N GLY A 219 -11.14 30.53 -25.83
CA GLY A 219 -10.39 29.35 -25.39
C GLY A 219 -8.88 29.61 -25.34
N THR A 220 -8.06 28.56 -25.45
CA THR A 220 -6.59 28.69 -25.37
C THR A 220 -6.03 29.31 -26.66
N PRO A 221 -5.32 30.46 -26.59
CA PRO A 221 -4.68 31.05 -27.76
C PRO A 221 -3.51 30.18 -28.27
N PRO A 222 -2.97 30.43 -29.48
CA PRO A 222 -1.79 29.71 -29.99
C PRO A 222 -0.63 29.77 -28.99
N VAL A 223 -0.02 28.62 -28.67
CA VAL A 223 1.02 28.48 -27.63
C VAL A 223 2.19 29.45 -27.83
N SER A 224 2.60 29.67 -29.08
CA SER A 224 3.67 30.63 -29.41
C SER A 224 3.31 32.07 -29.05
N ALA A 225 2.07 32.50 -29.29
CA ALA A 225 1.59 33.84 -28.94
C ALA A 225 1.38 33.97 -27.43
N ALA A 226 0.86 32.93 -26.77
CA ALA A 226 0.73 32.88 -25.32
C ALA A 226 2.08 33.03 -24.61
N ASN A 227 3.09 32.25 -25.00
CA ASN A 227 4.43 32.31 -24.43
C ASN A 227 5.10 33.68 -24.64
N LEU A 228 4.89 34.30 -25.80
CA LEU A 228 5.39 35.66 -26.07
C LEU A 228 4.73 36.69 -25.15
N LEU A 229 3.42 36.60 -24.92
CA LEU A 229 2.72 37.54 -24.03
C LEU A 229 3.03 37.29 -22.54
N ILE A 230 3.27 36.04 -22.14
CA ILE A 230 3.77 35.73 -20.79
C ILE A 230 5.19 36.28 -20.60
N SER A 231 6.04 36.21 -21.63
CA SER A 231 7.38 36.82 -21.58
C SER A 231 7.27 38.35 -21.51
N LEU A 232 6.38 38.93 -22.32
CA LEU A 232 6.09 40.36 -22.32
C LEU A 232 5.67 40.84 -20.92
N SER A 233 4.73 40.16 -20.25
CA SER A 233 4.24 40.60 -18.94
C SER A 233 5.36 40.70 -17.91
N LYS A 234 6.33 39.80 -17.96
CA LYS A 234 7.55 39.86 -17.13
C LYS A 234 8.43 41.05 -17.52
N ASP A 235 8.70 41.23 -18.81
CA ASP A 235 9.58 42.29 -19.31
C ASP A 235 9.02 43.69 -18.99
N VAL A 236 7.70 43.88 -19.11
CA VAL A 236 7.05 45.16 -18.80
C VAL A 236 6.75 45.35 -17.31
N GLY A 237 6.98 44.32 -16.48
CA GLY A 237 6.72 44.37 -15.05
C GLY A 237 5.23 44.33 -14.67
N TYR A 238 4.37 43.74 -15.51
CA TYR A 238 2.95 43.55 -15.20
C TYR A 238 2.78 42.41 -14.18
N THR A 239 2.42 42.79 -12.95
CA THR A 239 2.36 41.87 -11.80
C THR A 239 1.00 41.18 -11.66
N ARG A 240 0.95 40.11 -10.86
CA ARG A 240 -0.31 39.40 -10.55
C ARG A 240 -1.30 40.29 -9.80
N GLU A 241 -0.81 41.18 -8.96
CA GLU A 241 -1.62 42.18 -8.26
C GLU A 241 -2.31 43.12 -9.26
N MET A 242 -1.59 43.56 -10.30
CA MET A 242 -2.15 44.40 -11.37
C MET A 242 -3.18 43.64 -12.21
N LEU A 243 -2.91 42.37 -12.52
CA LEU A 243 -3.85 41.47 -13.21
C LEU A 243 -5.18 41.33 -12.44
N LEU A 244 -5.10 41.09 -11.13
CA LEU A 244 -6.28 40.97 -10.27
C LEU A 244 -7.04 42.29 -10.20
N GLU A 245 -6.34 43.43 -10.06
CA GLU A 245 -6.94 44.75 -10.06
C GLU A 245 -7.70 45.04 -11.36
N ASP A 246 -7.05 44.82 -12.51
CA ASP A 246 -7.64 45.07 -13.83
C ASP A 246 -8.85 44.17 -14.09
N SER A 247 -8.74 42.90 -13.74
CA SER A 247 -9.84 41.95 -13.93
C SER A 247 -11.04 42.25 -13.01
N MET A 248 -10.80 42.63 -11.76
CA MET A 248 -11.86 43.03 -10.83
C MET A 248 -12.65 44.26 -11.30
N ARG A 249 -12.00 45.22 -11.97
CA ARG A 249 -12.68 46.41 -12.53
C ARG A 249 -13.78 46.05 -13.54
N TYR A 250 -13.66 44.89 -14.19
CA TYR A 250 -14.64 44.36 -15.14
C TYR A 250 -15.48 43.22 -14.57
N GLY A 251 -15.45 42.99 -13.24
CA GLY A 251 -16.20 41.91 -12.59
C GLY A 251 -15.68 40.51 -12.93
N ILE A 252 -14.45 40.38 -13.44
CA ILE A 252 -13.83 39.11 -13.81
C ILE A 252 -13.02 38.59 -12.62
N VAL A 253 -13.35 37.38 -12.17
CA VAL A 253 -12.60 36.68 -11.14
C VAL A 253 -11.52 35.84 -11.82
N VAL A 254 -10.25 36.20 -11.62
CA VAL A 254 -9.11 35.40 -12.10
C VAL A 254 -8.77 34.37 -11.04
N ASN A 255 -8.93 33.10 -11.40
CA ASN A 255 -8.44 32.00 -10.58
C ASN A 255 -6.99 31.71 -10.97
N ILE A 256 -6.05 32.18 -10.15
CA ILE A 256 -4.63 31.84 -10.30
C ILE A 256 -4.44 30.50 -9.58
N SER A 257 -4.25 29.42 -10.33
CA SER A 257 -3.83 28.15 -9.71
C SER A 257 -2.43 28.35 -9.17
N LYS A 258 -2.21 28.12 -7.87
CA LYS A 258 -0.84 27.97 -7.38
C LYS A 258 -0.24 26.74 -8.08
N PRO A 259 0.97 26.86 -8.67
CA PRO A 259 1.63 25.70 -9.23
C PRO A 259 1.86 24.68 -8.12
N ALA A 260 1.70 23.40 -8.43
CA ALA A 260 1.96 22.35 -7.45
C ALA A 260 3.42 22.39 -7.01
N GLU A 261 3.60 22.17 -5.71
CA GLU A 261 4.87 22.28 -5.03
C GLU A 261 4.92 21.18 -3.97
N ILE A 262 5.80 20.20 -4.18
CA ILE A 262 5.91 19.02 -3.32
C ILE A 262 7.39 18.77 -3.04
N ASP A 263 7.76 18.74 -1.76
CA ASP A 263 9.11 18.40 -1.32
C ASP A 263 9.16 16.93 -0.90
N VAL A 264 10.20 16.21 -1.33
CA VAL A 264 10.46 14.80 -0.96
C VAL A 264 11.92 14.65 -0.56
N THR A 265 12.18 13.99 0.56
CA THR A 265 13.54 13.72 1.05
C THR A 265 13.89 12.26 0.84
N LEU A 266 15.10 11.98 0.35
CA LEU A 266 15.66 10.64 0.19
C LEU A 266 17.00 10.56 0.91
N GLU A 267 17.19 9.53 1.74
CA GLU A 267 18.49 9.14 2.29
C GLU A 267 18.95 7.85 1.61
N ALA A 268 20.22 7.76 1.24
CA ALA A 268 20.80 6.54 0.73
C ALA A 268 22.19 6.31 1.31
N LYS A 269 22.51 5.05 1.63
CA LYS A 269 23.79 4.67 2.24
C LYS A 269 24.25 3.31 1.77
N LEU A 270 25.54 3.06 1.91
CA LEU A 270 26.14 1.74 1.79
C LEU A 270 26.38 1.21 3.21
N ASP A 271 25.75 0.10 3.57
CA ASP A 271 25.90 -0.45 4.92
C ASP A 271 27.23 -1.21 5.09
N GLU A 272 27.47 -1.73 6.30
CA GLU A 272 28.70 -2.46 6.63
C GLU A 272 28.93 -3.73 5.80
N ASN A 273 27.87 -4.35 5.28
CA ASN A 273 27.92 -5.53 4.42
C ASN A 273 28.06 -5.17 2.93
N GLY A 274 28.08 -3.88 2.59
CA GLY A 274 28.08 -3.40 1.22
C GLY A 274 26.71 -3.55 0.54
N ASP A 275 25.61 -3.60 1.30
CA ASP A 275 24.26 -3.49 0.77
C ASP A 275 23.90 -2.01 0.59
N PHE A 276 23.21 -1.68 -0.50
CA PHE A 276 22.72 -0.33 -0.74
C PHE A 276 21.34 -0.15 -0.10
N VAL A 277 21.20 0.80 0.82
CA VAL A 277 19.96 1.02 1.58
C VAL A 277 19.43 2.42 1.30
N VAL A 278 18.17 2.50 0.93
CA VAL A 278 17.46 3.71 0.52
C VAL A 278 16.27 3.91 1.44
N ARG A 279 16.10 5.13 1.94
CA ARG A 279 15.05 5.50 2.88
C ARG A 279 14.35 6.80 2.46
N ILE A 280 13.03 6.79 2.49
CA ILE A 280 12.17 7.98 2.28
C ILE A 280 11.29 8.18 3.52
N PRO A 281 11.64 9.15 4.39
CA PRO A 281 10.82 9.51 5.55
C PRO A 281 9.64 10.39 5.11
N THR A 282 8.43 9.84 5.01
CA THR A 282 7.27 10.61 4.50
C THR A 282 6.83 11.75 5.42
N TYR A 283 7.24 11.74 6.69
CA TYR A 283 6.98 12.85 7.61
C TYR A 283 7.80 14.13 7.28
N GLU A 284 8.83 14.02 6.44
CA GLU A 284 9.58 15.17 5.90
C GLU A 284 9.02 15.66 4.56
N THR A 285 8.09 14.90 3.96
CA THR A 285 7.43 15.28 2.71
C THR A 285 6.42 16.38 2.97
N LYS A 286 6.42 17.41 2.12
CA LYS A 286 5.50 18.57 2.25
C LYS A 286 4.86 18.92 0.93
N SER A 287 3.53 18.88 0.89
CA SER A 287 2.74 19.56 -0.13
C SER A 287 2.49 21.00 0.32
N HIS A 288 2.99 21.99 -0.42
CA HIS A 288 2.85 23.41 -0.04
C HIS A 288 1.55 24.05 -0.53
N VAL A 289 0.76 23.30 -1.30
CA VAL A 289 -0.55 23.72 -1.80
C VAL A 289 -1.58 22.65 -1.39
N GLU A 290 -2.60 23.06 -0.62
CA GLU A 290 -3.58 22.16 0.00
C GLU A 290 -4.31 21.26 -1.01
N ASP A 291 -4.54 21.75 -2.23
CA ASP A 291 -5.22 21.02 -3.30
C ASP A 291 -4.38 19.87 -3.90
N PHE A 292 -3.10 19.76 -3.55
CA PHE A 292 -2.20 18.76 -4.11
C PHE A 292 -1.75 17.78 -3.04
N THR A 293 -2.34 16.58 -3.05
CA THR A 293 -1.98 15.53 -2.08
C THR A 293 -1.08 14.51 -2.76
N LEU A 294 0.13 14.33 -2.25
CA LEU A 294 1.00 13.22 -2.67
C LEU A 294 0.29 11.89 -2.39
N GLN A 295 0.21 11.03 -3.40
CA GLN A 295 -0.49 9.74 -3.34
C GLN A 295 0.48 8.57 -3.30
N ASN A 296 1.55 8.62 -4.10
CA ASN A 296 2.47 7.51 -4.26
C ASN A 296 3.87 8.01 -4.64
N ILE A 297 4.90 7.32 -4.16
CA ILE A 297 6.31 7.56 -4.52
C ILE A 297 6.87 6.29 -5.17
N VAL A 298 7.45 6.43 -6.36
CA VAL A 298 8.21 5.38 -7.03
C VAL A 298 9.70 5.61 -6.74
N VAL A 299 10.37 4.60 -6.18
CA VAL A 299 11.75 4.75 -5.68
C VAL A 299 12.70 3.98 -6.58
N TYR A 300 13.69 4.69 -7.12
CA TYR A 300 14.69 4.17 -8.06
C TYR A 300 14.12 3.16 -9.07
N PRO A 301 13.14 3.55 -9.90
CA PRO A 301 12.45 2.64 -10.82
C PRO A 301 13.36 1.96 -11.85
N ASN A 302 14.59 2.46 -11.99
CA ASN A 302 15.58 2.02 -12.96
C ASN A 302 16.85 1.46 -12.30
N PHE A 303 16.83 1.22 -10.98
CA PHE A 303 17.99 0.65 -10.29
C PHE A 303 18.32 -0.71 -10.90
N GLY A 304 19.55 -0.87 -11.42
CA GLY A 304 20.00 -2.12 -12.03
C GLY A 304 19.16 -2.57 -13.24
N LEU A 305 18.51 -1.63 -13.94
CA LEU A 305 17.75 -1.87 -15.16
C LEU A 305 18.63 -2.55 -16.24
N ILE A 306 18.02 -3.45 -17.02
CA ILE A 306 18.71 -4.21 -18.08
C ILE A 306 18.10 -3.86 -19.46
N PRO A 307 18.81 -3.11 -20.31
CA PRO A 307 18.38 -2.87 -21.69
C PRO A 307 18.25 -4.15 -22.51
N SER A 308 17.27 -4.23 -23.41
CA SER A 308 17.02 -5.44 -24.20
C SER A 308 18.18 -5.86 -25.09
N LYS A 309 19.01 -4.89 -25.52
CA LYS A 309 20.19 -5.12 -26.35
C LYS A 309 21.39 -5.68 -25.58
N ASP A 310 21.41 -5.57 -24.26
CA ASP A 310 22.59 -5.90 -23.46
C ASP A 310 22.66 -7.41 -23.20
N THR A 311 21.54 -8.03 -22.81
CA THR A 311 21.44 -9.47 -22.62
C THR A 311 20.00 -9.96 -22.75
N SER A 312 19.82 -11.19 -23.24
CA SER A 312 18.55 -11.93 -23.23
C SER A 312 18.54 -13.09 -22.22
N ASN A 313 19.68 -13.36 -21.58
CA ASN A 313 19.83 -14.43 -20.61
C ASN A 313 19.74 -13.84 -19.21
N GLY A 314 18.80 -14.34 -18.41
CA GLY A 314 18.53 -13.82 -17.07
C GLY A 314 17.06 -13.95 -16.71
N PHE A 315 16.64 -13.23 -15.68
CA PHE A 315 15.25 -13.22 -15.23
C PHE A 315 14.93 -11.98 -14.40
N ILE A 316 13.64 -11.64 -14.33
CA ILE A 316 13.06 -10.84 -13.26
C ILE A 316 12.37 -11.79 -12.28
N PHE A 317 12.66 -11.65 -10.99
CA PHE A 317 12.03 -12.36 -9.89
C PHE A 317 10.96 -11.48 -9.23
N VAL A 318 9.76 -12.05 -9.08
CA VAL A 318 8.65 -11.47 -8.30
C VAL A 318 8.13 -12.47 -7.26
N PRO A 319 7.74 -12.02 -6.06
CA PRO A 319 7.38 -12.90 -4.94
C PRO A 319 5.90 -13.32 -4.98
N ASP A 320 5.40 -13.66 -6.16
CA ASP A 320 4.00 -14.09 -6.35
C ASP A 320 3.81 -15.52 -5.83
N GLY A 321 3.06 -15.68 -4.73
CA GLY A 321 2.92 -16.97 -4.06
C GLY A 321 4.27 -17.51 -3.58
N ALA A 322 4.66 -18.69 -4.08
CA ALA A 322 5.98 -19.27 -3.80
C ALA A 322 7.15 -18.50 -4.43
N GLY A 323 6.86 -17.64 -5.42
CA GLY A 323 7.85 -16.96 -6.26
C GLY A 323 7.69 -17.32 -7.75
N ALA A 324 7.92 -16.34 -8.62
CA ALA A 324 7.85 -16.48 -10.06
C ALA A 324 9.02 -15.79 -10.77
N LEU A 325 9.46 -16.38 -11.87
CA LEU A 325 10.42 -15.81 -12.79
C LEU A 325 9.72 -15.37 -14.08
N ILE A 326 10.07 -14.18 -14.53
CA ILE A 326 9.74 -13.62 -15.85
C ILE A 326 11.04 -13.62 -16.65
N ASP A 327 11.00 -14.15 -17.87
CA ASP A 327 12.17 -14.14 -18.76
C ASP A 327 12.51 -12.69 -19.16
N LEU A 328 13.78 -12.39 -19.39
CA LEU A 328 14.13 -11.09 -19.97
C LEU A 328 13.64 -11.02 -21.42
N ASN A 329 13.29 -9.82 -21.88
CA ASN A 329 12.92 -9.53 -23.27
C ASN A 329 11.70 -10.34 -23.78
N SER A 330 10.85 -10.84 -22.87
CA SER A 330 9.64 -11.61 -23.17
C SER A 330 8.35 -10.79 -23.06
N PHE A 331 8.37 -9.52 -23.48
CA PHE A 331 7.19 -8.64 -23.40
C PHE A 331 5.95 -9.24 -24.10
N ASP A 332 4.79 -9.11 -23.47
CA ASP A 332 3.49 -9.48 -24.03
C ASP A 332 2.52 -8.31 -23.89
N GLY A 333 2.05 -7.76 -25.01
CA GLY A 333 1.13 -6.62 -25.00
C GLY A 333 -0.22 -6.88 -24.33
N ARG A 334 -0.60 -8.14 -24.07
CA ARG A 334 -1.78 -8.49 -23.26
C ARG A 334 -1.54 -8.29 -21.76
N TYR A 335 -0.28 -8.32 -21.35
CA TYR A 335 0.18 -8.25 -19.97
C TYR A 335 1.41 -7.32 -19.89
N PRO A 336 1.26 -6.04 -20.25
CA PRO A 336 2.38 -5.15 -20.51
C PRO A 336 3.24 -4.86 -19.26
N GLU A 337 2.61 -4.87 -18.08
CA GLU A 337 3.27 -4.66 -16.79
C GLU A 337 2.69 -5.59 -15.73
N TYR A 338 3.55 -6.04 -14.83
CA TYR A 338 3.17 -6.64 -13.56
C TYR A 338 3.17 -5.55 -12.51
N ASN A 339 2.03 -5.34 -11.87
CA ASN A 339 1.90 -4.42 -10.73
C ASN A 339 1.02 -5.09 -9.68
N ARG A 340 1.61 -5.43 -8.55
CA ARG A 340 0.92 -6.16 -7.49
C ARG A 340 1.16 -5.51 -6.12
N PRO A 341 0.09 -5.34 -5.33
CA PRO A 341 0.21 -4.84 -3.96
C PRO A 341 0.83 -5.88 -3.04
N VAL A 342 1.80 -5.47 -2.25
CA VAL A 342 2.33 -6.27 -1.14
C VAL A 342 1.23 -6.44 -0.11
N TYR A 343 1.10 -7.64 0.46
CA TYR A 343 0.09 -7.97 1.48
C TYR A 343 -1.37 -7.70 1.07
N ASN A 344 -1.64 -7.64 -0.24
CA ASN A 344 -2.97 -7.34 -0.77
C ASN A 344 -3.57 -6.05 -0.17
N ASN A 345 -2.75 -5.00 -0.09
CA ASN A 345 -3.11 -3.72 0.53
C ASN A 345 -4.34 -3.01 -0.12
N THR A 346 -4.78 -3.48 -1.29
CA THR A 346 -5.98 -3.00 -1.99
C THR A 346 -7.24 -3.83 -1.73
N ILE A 347 -7.20 -4.85 -0.84
CA ILE A 347 -8.30 -5.80 -0.64
C ILE A 347 -9.66 -5.12 -0.40
N TYR A 348 -9.72 -4.02 0.37
CA TYR A 348 -10.98 -3.31 0.65
C TYR A 348 -11.54 -2.52 -0.54
N GLN A 349 -10.77 -2.40 -1.62
CA GLN A 349 -11.17 -1.82 -2.90
C GLN A 349 -11.61 -2.92 -3.88
N THR A 350 -10.90 -4.05 -3.87
CA THR A 350 -11.02 -5.12 -4.87
C THR A 350 -11.90 -6.29 -4.44
N MET A 351 -12.21 -6.42 -3.15
CA MET A 351 -12.88 -7.59 -2.57
C MET A 351 -14.18 -7.99 -3.26
N TYR A 352 -14.91 -7.08 -3.92
CA TYR A 352 -16.17 -7.38 -4.60
C TYR A 352 -16.03 -8.35 -5.78
N TYR A 353 -14.83 -8.50 -6.32
CA TYR A 353 -14.55 -9.41 -7.43
C TYR A 353 -13.44 -10.38 -7.05
N GLN A 354 -13.55 -11.62 -7.53
CA GLN A 354 -12.51 -12.61 -7.41
C GLN A 354 -11.27 -12.13 -8.18
N SER A 355 -10.12 -12.15 -7.51
CA SER A 355 -8.84 -11.76 -8.10
C SER A 355 -8.44 -12.70 -9.25
N GLU A 356 -7.89 -12.14 -10.32
CA GLU A 356 -7.25 -12.89 -11.41
C GLU A 356 -5.93 -13.52 -10.98
N TYR A 357 -5.27 -12.92 -9.99
CA TYR A 357 -4.10 -13.46 -9.30
C TYR A 357 -4.57 -14.26 -8.08
N LYS A 358 -4.30 -15.56 -8.08
CA LYS A 358 -4.75 -16.45 -7.00
C LYS A 358 -3.89 -16.35 -5.75
N GLU A 359 -2.63 -15.94 -5.91
CA GLU A 359 -1.65 -15.87 -4.83
C GLU A 359 -1.32 -14.41 -4.53
N ASP A 360 -1.25 -14.07 -3.24
CA ASP A 360 -0.83 -12.75 -2.77
C ASP A 360 0.69 -12.67 -2.59
N ILE A 361 1.21 -11.44 -2.53
CA ILE A 361 2.62 -11.19 -2.22
C ILE A 361 2.79 -11.23 -0.70
N MET A 362 3.27 -12.36 -0.19
CA MET A 362 3.52 -12.60 1.25
C MET A 362 4.95 -12.27 1.69
N MET A 363 5.86 -12.06 0.73
CA MET A 363 7.25 -11.68 0.99
C MET A 363 7.58 -10.37 0.28
N PRO A 364 8.09 -9.35 0.99
CA PRO A 364 8.28 -8.02 0.43
C PRO A 364 9.65 -7.89 -0.26
N VAL A 365 9.91 -8.78 -1.24
CA VAL A 365 11.20 -8.91 -1.95
C VAL A 365 11.03 -8.94 -3.47
N PHE A 366 12.02 -8.51 -4.22
CA PHE A 366 11.99 -8.53 -5.69
C PHE A 366 13.41 -8.54 -6.25
N GLY A 367 13.63 -8.95 -7.49
CA GLY A 367 15.00 -8.96 -8.02
C GLY A 367 15.09 -9.08 -9.53
N VAL A 368 16.24 -8.76 -10.07
CA VAL A 368 16.54 -8.95 -11.50
C VAL A 368 17.98 -9.40 -11.65
N ALA A 369 18.22 -10.26 -12.62
CA ALA A 369 19.53 -10.76 -12.97
C ALA A 369 19.67 -10.87 -14.49
N GLY A 370 20.85 -10.53 -15.00
CA GLY A 370 21.24 -10.69 -16.40
C GLY A 370 22.65 -11.26 -16.52
N GLU A 371 22.89 -12.04 -17.57
CA GLU A 371 24.20 -12.62 -17.84
C GLU A 371 25.09 -11.62 -18.60
N TYR A 372 26.26 -11.33 -18.04
CA TYR A 372 27.30 -10.47 -18.60
C TYR A 372 28.65 -11.18 -18.51
N ASP A 373 29.37 -11.29 -19.62
CA ASP A 373 30.70 -11.93 -19.68
C ASP A 373 30.75 -13.34 -19.06
N GLY A 374 29.65 -14.11 -19.17
CA GLY A 374 29.52 -15.47 -18.62
C GLY A 374 29.22 -15.54 -17.12
N ALA A 375 28.95 -14.41 -16.46
CA ALA A 375 28.57 -14.32 -15.06
C ALA A 375 27.15 -13.75 -14.93
N LEU A 376 26.36 -14.28 -13.99
CA LEU A 376 25.00 -13.80 -13.75
C LEU A 376 25.03 -12.68 -12.72
N ARG A 377 24.72 -11.46 -13.13
CA ARG A 377 24.82 -10.25 -12.30
C ARG A 377 23.47 -9.62 -12.07
N GLY A 378 23.24 -9.04 -10.90
CA GLY A 378 21.92 -8.54 -10.54
C GLY A 378 21.81 -8.08 -9.10
N PHE A 379 20.57 -7.97 -8.62
CA PHE A 379 20.29 -7.61 -7.24
C PHE A 379 19.03 -8.29 -6.71
N LEU A 380 18.94 -8.37 -5.38
CA LEU A 380 17.72 -8.61 -4.63
C LEU A 380 17.35 -7.37 -3.82
N GLY A 381 16.20 -6.79 -4.10
CA GLY A 381 15.55 -5.75 -3.31
C GLY A 381 14.71 -6.36 -2.18
N ILE A 382 14.85 -5.81 -0.99
CA ILE A 382 14.10 -6.16 0.22
C ILE A 382 13.47 -4.87 0.73
N ILE A 383 12.14 -4.82 0.81
CA ILE A 383 11.44 -3.71 1.46
C ILE A 383 11.51 -3.97 2.97
N GLU A 384 12.30 -3.17 3.69
CA GLU A 384 12.53 -3.38 5.12
C GLU A 384 11.44 -2.77 6.01
N ASN A 385 10.74 -1.76 5.50
CA ASN A 385 9.68 -1.01 6.18
C ASN A 385 8.75 -0.32 5.18
N GLY A 386 7.46 -0.24 5.50
CA GLY A 386 6.39 0.30 4.64
C GLY A 386 5.84 -0.68 3.61
N GLU A 387 6.14 -1.97 3.79
CA GLU A 387 5.63 -3.12 3.04
C GLU A 387 4.10 -3.14 2.91
N GLU A 388 3.37 -2.74 3.94
CA GLU A 388 1.92 -2.64 3.96
C GLU A 388 1.35 -1.58 3.00
N LEU A 389 2.18 -0.67 2.50
CA LEU A 389 1.81 0.37 1.52
C LEU A 389 2.50 0.18 0.17
N ALA A 390 3.24 -0.91 0.01
CA ALA A 390 4.11 -1.12 -1.13
C ALA A 390 3.42 -1.86 -2.30
N TYR A 391 3.96 -1.63 -3.49
CA TYR A 391 3.67 -2.37 -4.71
C TYR A 391 4.99 -2.84 -5.30
N ILE A 392 4.97 -4.02 -5.90
CA ILE A 392 6.07 -4.54 -6.72
C ILE A 392 5.65 -4.41 -8.17
N ASN A 393 6.47 -3.68 -8.92
CA ASN A 393 6.26 -3.38 -10.33
C ASN A 393 7.35 -4.08 -11.14
N ALA A 394 6.99 -4.75 -12.23
CA ALA A 394 7.93 -5.33 -13.17
C ALA A 394 7.46 -5.16 -14.61
N ALA A 395 8.42 -4.93 -15.50
CA ALA A 395 8.18 -4.89 -16.94
C ALA A 395 9.33 -5.63 -17.64
N SER A 396 8.96 -6.50 -18.57
CA SER A 396 9.91 -7.12 -19.48
C SER A 396 10.07 -6.24 -20.72
N ALA A 397 11.28 -6.20 -21.28
CA ALA A 397 11.57 -5.34 -22.40
C ALA A 397 10.91 -5.81 -23.72
N ILE A 398 10.58 -4.85 -24.59
CA ILE A 398 10.39 -5.09 -26.02
C ILE A 398 11.74 -5.23 -26.73
N THR A 399 11.76 -6.03 -27.78
CA THR A 399 12.90 -6.19 -28.70
C THR A 399 12.67 -5.54 -30.06
N GLU A 400 11.41 -5.27 -30.41
CA GLU A 400 10.97 -4.71 -31.70
C GLU A 400 10.44 -3.28 -31.50
N ASP A 401 10.80 -2.35 -32.40
CA ASP A 401 10.51 -0.92 -32.26
C ASP A 401 9.06 -0.52 -32.62
N ASP A 402 8.31 -1.41 -33.27
CA ASP A 402 6.90 -1.21 -33.64
C ASP A 402 5.92 -1.67 -32.55
N VAL A 403 6.42 -2.26 -31.46
CA VAL A 403 5.62 -2.70 -30.33
C VAL A 403 5.55 -1.59 -29.27
N SER A 404 4.33 -1.28 -28.81
CA SER A 404 4.11 -0.32 -27.73
C SER A 404 4.53 -0.91 -26.37
N GLY A 405 5.78 -0.67 -25.96
CA GLY A 405 6.32 -1.06 -24.67
C GLY A 405 7.64 -0.34 -24.36
N THR A 406 8.32 -0.75 -23.30
CA THR A 406 9.63 -0.20 -22.90
C THR A 406 10.76 -1.15 -23.34
N PRO A 407 11.89 -0.68 -23.90
CA PRO A 407 13.02 -1.53 -24.30
C PRO A 407 13.90 -1.94 -23.10
N PHE A 408 13.33 -1.94 -21.90
CA PHE A 408 14.05 -2.13 -20.64
C PHE A 408 13.38 -3.18 -19.77
N ASN A 409 14.18 -4.11 -19.25
CA ASN A 409 13.76 -5.02 -18.20
C ASN A 409 13.99 -4.33 -16.86
N LYS A 410 12.92 -4.18 -16.09
CA LYS A 410 12.99 -3.48 -14.80
C LYS A 410 12.06 -4.11 -13.78
N VAL A 411 12.48 -4.03 -12.54
CA VAL A 411 11.69 -4.39 -11.37
C VAL A 411 12.00 -3.40 -10.25
N TYR A 412 10.96 -2.89 -9.62
CA TYR A 412 11.10 -1.83 -8.64
C TYR A 412 9.86 -1.79 -7.74
N THR A 413 9.92 -0.93 -6.73
CA THR A 413 8.85 -0.75 -5.77
C THR A 413 8.33 0.68 -5.78
N SER A 414 7.04 0.81 -5.50
CA SER A 414 6.40 2.09 -5.22
C SER A 414 5.57 1.99 -3.94
N PHE A 415 5.34 3.11 -3.28
CA PHE A 415 4.69 3.17 -1.98
C PHE A 415 3.58 4.20 -1.97
N ASP A 416 2.40 3.81 -1.49
CA ASP A 416 1.28 4.71 -1.27
C ASP A 416 1.49 5.56 -0.02
N THR A 417 1.53 6.88 -0.18
CA THR A 417 1.60 7.84 0.92
C THR A 417 0.23 8.14 1.54
N VAL A 418 -0.84 7.75 0.84
CA VAL A 418 -2.21 7.76 1.33
C VAL A 418 -2.94 6.53 0.81
N GLN A 419 -3.87 6.00 1.59
CA GLN A 419 -4.79 4.96 1.15
C GLN A 419 -6.12 5.62 0.79
N PHE A 420 -6.55 5.49 -0.47
CA PHE A 420 -7.77 6.13 -0.97
C PHE A 420 -8.57 5.24 -1.92
N TYR A 421 -9.86 5.53 -2.03
CA TYR A 421 -10.74 4.85 -2.99
C TYR A 421 -11.89 5.76 -3.44
N SER A 422 -12.18 5.71 -4.75
CA SER A 422 -13.32 6.40 -5.34
C SER A 422 -14.56 5.51 -5.27
N VAL A 423 -15.25 5.56 -4.14
CA VAL A 423 -16.37 4.69 -3.78
C VAL A 423 -17.60 4.98 -4.64
N LYS A 424 -18.23 3.96 -5.22
CA LYS A 424 -19.55 4.10 -5.84
C LYS A 424 -20.65 4.29 -4.79
N VAL A 425 -21.40 5.39 -4.89
CA VAL A 425 -22.47 5.76 -3.96
C VAL A 425 -23.57 4.70 -3.88
N PHE A 426 -23.93 4.10 -5.01
CA PHE A 426 -25.04 3.15 -5.10
C PHE A 426 -24.60 1.68 -4.97
N GLY A 427 -23.35 1.44 -4.57
CA GLY A 427 -22.76 0.11 -4.42
C GLY A 427 -22.03 -0.36 -5.68
N GLU A 428 -21.12 -1.32 -5.49
CA GLU A 428 -20.13 -1.68 -6.52
C GLU A 428 -20.74 -2.25 -7.80
N TYR A 429 -21.82 -3.03 -7.65
CA TYR A 429 -22.54 -3.65 -8.76
C TYR A 429 -23.63 -2.77 -9.37
N SER A 430 -23.75 -1.50 -8.95
CA SER A 430 -24.73 -0.57 -9.52
C SER A 430 -24.25 -0.03 -10.87
N ASP A 431 -25.20 0.14 -11.80
CA ASP A 431 -24.98 0.87 -13.06
C ASP A 431 -24.82 2.38 -12.85
N ASN A 432 -25.22 2.90 -11.67
CA ASN A 432 -25.05 4.30 -11.34
C ASN A 432 -23.60 4.58 -10.87
N ASN A 433 -22.88 5.36 -11.67
CA ASN A 433 -21.47 5.67 -11.47
C ASN A 433 -21.20 6.93 -10.62
N ALA A 434 -22.18 7.43 -9.86
CA ALA A 434 -21.92 8.49 -8.88
C ALA A 434 -20.88 8.00 -7.85
N ARG A 435 -19.82 8.78 -7.64
CA ARG A 435 -18.69 8.42 -6.77
C ARG A 435 -18.37 9.51 -5.76
N PHE A 436 -17.76 9.12 -4.65
CA PHE A 436 -17.11 10.03 -3.72
C PHE A 436 -15.72 9.50 -3.36
N LEU A 437 -14.79 10.40 -3.08
CA LEU A 437 -13.44 10.04 -2.65
C LEU A 437 -13.43 9.80 -1.14
N SER A 438 -12.91 8.65 -0.73
CA SER A 438 -12.62 8.31 0.65
C SER A 438 -11.11 8.12 0.80
N SER A 439 -10.50 8.68 1.83
CA SER A 439 -9.05 8.68 2.01
C SER A 439 -8.67 8.63 3.48
N THR A 440 -7.53 8.01 3.79
CA THR A 440 -6.89 8.07 5.11
C THR A 440 -6.25 9.42 5.41
N GLY A 441 -6.01 10.24 4.38
CA GLY A 441 -5.03 11.32 4.46
C GLY A 441 -3.57 10.80 4.47
N PRO A 442 -2.59 11.71 4.57
CA PRO A 442 -1.15 11.38 4.65
C PRO A 442 -0.83 10.39 5.76
N ILE A 443 -0.06 9.36 5.42
CA ILE A 443 0.44 8.35 6.36
C ILE A 443 1.95 8.58 6.53
N ASN A 444 2.37 8.78 7.78
CA ASN A 444 3.78 8.90 8.13
C ASN A 444 4.41 7.52 8.24
N VAL A 445 5.43 7.23 7.42
CA VAL A 445 6.16 5.97 7.31
C VAL A 445 7.59 6.26 6.84
N ASP A 446 8.54 5.44 7.29
CA ASP A 446 9.90 5.39 6.75
C ASP A 446 10.00 4.31 5.66
N TYR A 447 9.67 4.60 4.41
CA TYR A 447 9.84 3.60 3.34
C TYR A 447 11.31 3.27 3.20
N THR A 448 11.66 2.00 3.38
CA THR A 448 13.06 1.57 3.39
C THR A 448 13.25 0.37 2.47
N ILE A 449 14.20 0.47 1.55
CA ILE A 449 14.55 -0.59 0.60
C ILE A 449 16.03 -0.90 0.75
N ARG A 450 16.36 -2.18 0.87
CA ARG A 450 17.72 -2.70 0.85
C ARG A 450 17.96 -3.47 -0.44
N TYR A 451 19.04 -3.15 -1.14
CA TYR A 451 19.51 -3.90 -2.30
C TYR A 451 20.74 -4.71 -1.93
N LYS A 452 20.61 -6.04 -1.99
CA LYS A 452 21.73 -6.98 -1.96
C LYS A 452 22.25 -7.16 -3.37
N LEU A 453 23.53 -6.87 -3.59
CA LEU A 453 24.13 -6.75 -4.92
C LEU A 453 25.01 -7.97 -5.24
N PHE A 454 24.80 -8.58 -6.41
CA PHE A 454 25.46 -9.81 -6.85
C PHE A 454 26.21 -9.58 -8.16
N SER A 455 27.54 -9.59 -8.12
CA SER A 455 28.40 -9.32 -9.28
C SER A 455 28.79 -10.57 -10.08
N GLU A 456 28.53 -11.78 -9.58
CA GLU A 456 28.96 -13.04 -10.24
C GLU A 456 27.91 -14.16 -10.27
N ASP A 457 27.08 -14.31 -9.22
CA ASP A 457 26.16 -15.45 -9.07
C ASP A 457 24.77 -15.02 -8.55
N ALA A 458 24.09 -14.16 -9.32
CA ALA A 458 22.77 -13.62 -9.02
C ALA A 458 21.63 -14.63 -9.31
N THR A 459 21.80 -15.91 -8.98
CA THR A 459 20.74 -16.92 -9.14
C THR A 459 19.61 -16.70 -8.14
N TYR A 460 18.38 -17.10 -8.49
CA TYR A 460 17.24 -17.00 -7.56
C TYR A 460 17.49 -17.77 -6.25
N TYR A 461 18.26 -18.87 -6.31
CA TYR A 461 18.67 -19.63 -5.13
C TYR A 461 19.56 -18.80 -4.20
N ASN A 462 20.56 -18.10 -4.73
CA ASN A 462 21.43 -17.24 -3.94
C ASN A 462 20.70 -16.00 -3.42
N MET A 463 19.74 -15.47 -4.19
CA MET A 463 18.82 -14.45 -3.69
C MET A 463 18.02 -14.96 -2.49
N ALA A 464 17.44 -16.16 -2.57
CA ALA A 464 16.71 -16.78 -1.45
C ALA A 464 17.61 -17.04 -0.23
N GLN A 465 18.84 -17.53 -0.44
CA GLN A 465 19.80 -17.70 0.66
C GLN A 465 20.14 -16.35 1.32
N ALA A 466 20.41 -15.32 0.53
CA ALA A 466 20.73 -13.99 1.04
C ALA A 466 19.57 -13.35 1.81
N TYR A 467 18.33 -13.60 1.37
CA TYR A 467 17.14 -13.16 2.10
C TYR A 467 16.97 -13.91 3.42
N LYS A 468 17.12 -15.24 3.40
CA LYS A 468 17.07 -16.08 4.59
C LYS A 468 18.11 -15.64 5.62
N ASP A 469 19.36 -15.39 5.19
CA ASP A 469 20.43 -14.92 6.07
C ASP A 469 20.12 -13.53 6.64
N TYR A 470 19.58 -12.62 5.82
CA TYR A 470 19.08 -11.32 6.30
C TYR A 470 17.99 -11.45 7.37
N LEU A 471 17.01 -12.34 7.19
CA LEU A 471 15.96 -12.57 8.18
C LEU A 471 16.53 -13.16 9.48
N VAL A 472 17.48 -14.08 9.36
CA VAL A 472 18.18 -14.67 10.51
C VAL A 472 18.90 -13.62 11.31
N ASP A 473 19.63 -12.72 10.64
CA ASP A 473 20.39 -11.66 11.30
C ASP A 473 19.47 -10.58 11.89
N LYS A 474 18.50 -10.08 11.11
CA LYS A 474 17.56 -9.02 11.54
C LYS A 474 16.77 -9.39 12.77
N TYR A 475 16.30 -10.64 12.85
CA TYR A 475 15.45 -11.12 13.93
C TYR A 475 16.19 -12.02 14.94
N ASN A 476 17.51 -12.17 14.80
CA ASN A 476 18.34 -13.02 15.65
C ASN A 476 17.78 -14.45 15.79
N LEU A 477 17.43 -15.05 14.65
CA LEU A 477 16.77 -16.36 14.60
C LEU A 477 17.78 -17.49 14.76
N LYS A 478 17.34 -18.59 15.38
CA LYS A 478 18.11 -19.83 15.43
C LYS A 478 17.59 -20.79 14.39
N GLN A 479 18.44 -21.15 13.44
CA GLN A 479 18.11 -22.15 12.44
C GLN A 479 18.05 -23.54 13.08
N ASN A 480 16.91 -24.20 12.91
CA ASN A 480 16.74 -25.60 13.27
C ASN A 480 16.05 -26.31 12.11
N TYR A 481 16.58 -27.47 11.72
CA TYR A 481 16.03 -28.27 10.63
C TYR A 481 15.52 -29.57 11.22
N ASP A 482 14.22 -29.65 11.46
CA ASP A 482 13.60 -30.95 11.64
C ASP A 482 13.44 -31.62 10.28
N LYS A 483 13.94 -32.84 10.15
CA LYS A 483 13.91 -33.62 8.90
C LYS A 483 12.79 -34.65 8.91
N LYS A 484 11.95 -34.68 9.94
CA LYS A 484 10.83 -35.62 10.04
C LYS A 484 9.60 -35.03 9.36
N PRO A 485 8.99 -35.75 8.40
CA PRO A 485 7.71 -35.33 7.85
C PRO A 485 6.62 -35.45 8.92
N ALA A 486 5.95 -34.34 9.22
CA ALA A 486 4.78 -34.31 10.09
C ALA A 486 3.48 -34.24 9.27
N LEU A 487 2.46 -34.98 9.70
CA LEU A 487 1.11 -34.89 9.15
C LEU A 487 0.35 -33.75 9.84
N TYR A 488 0.01 -32.70 9.10
CA TYR A 488 -0.89 -31.64 9.57
C TYR A 488 -2.33 -32.00 9.23
N LEU A 489 -3.18 -32.09 10.25
CA LEU A 489 -4.59 -32.50 10.10
C LEU A 489 -5.53 -31.42 10.65
N ASP A 490 -6.39 -30.90 9.79
CA ASP A 490 -7.49 -30.03 10.19
C ASP A 490 -8.75 -30.86 10.47
N VAL A 491 -9.20 -30.83 11.72
CA VAL A 491 -10.41 -31.52 12.18
C VAL A 491 -11.46 -30.50 12.59
N ILE A 492 -12.63 -30.57 11.96
CA ILE A 492 -13.76 -29.69 12.26
C ILE A 492 -14.58 -30.33 13.38
N GLY A 493 -14.67 -29.66 14.51
CA GLY A 493 -15.48 -30.06 15.65
C GLY A 493 -16.97 -29.77 15.44
N SER A 494 -17.31 -28.50 15.27
CA SER A 494 -18.69 -28.08 15.01
C SER A 494 -18.75 -26.81 14.19
N LEU A 495 -19.92 -26.53 13.62
CA LEU A 495 -20.24 -25.29 12.91
C LEU A 495 -21.69 -24.87 13.19
N THR A 496 -21.99 -23.58 13.08
CA THR A 496 -23.35 -23.05 13.23
C THR A 496 -24.02 -22.89 11.87
N VAL A 497 -25.26 -23.33 11.73
CA VAL A 497 -26.10 -23.06 10.55
C VAL A 497 -27.35 -22.28 10.96
N GLU A 498 -27.85 -21.41 10.08
CA GLU A 498 -29.15 -20.78 10.29
C GLU A 498 -30.25 -21.85 10.13
N ASP A 499 -31.11 -21.98 11.14
CA ASP A 499 -32.36 -22.74 11.08
C ASP A 499 -33.52 -21.82 11.48
N ARG A 500 -34.76 -22.20 11.16
CA ARG A 500 -35.94 -21.36 11.40
C ARG A 500 -36.95 -22.06 12.27
N PHE A 501 -37.34 -21.38 13.35
CA PHE A 501 -38.47 -21.80 14.16
C PHE A 501 -39.62 -20.82 14.01
N LEU A 502 -40.74 -21.26 13.40
CA LEU A 502 -41.90 -20.42 13.11
C LEU A 502 -41.56 -19.12 12.33
N GLY A 503 -40.59 -19.19 11.43
CA GLY A 503 -40.13 -18.05 10.63
C GLY A 503 -39.14 -17.13 11.32
N ILE A 504 -38.81 -17.37 12.59
CA ILE A 504 -37.75 -16.67 13.32
C ILE A 504 -36.43 -17.44 13.14
N PRO A 505 -35.39 -16.82 12.54
CA PRO A 505 -34.09 -17.46 12.39
C PRO A 505 -33.39 -17.63 13.74
N TYR A 506 -32.67 -18.73 13.91
CA TYR A 506 -31.83 -19.01 15.07
C TYR A 506 -30.60 -19.85 14.69
N ASP A 507 -29.55 -19.75 15.51
CA ASP A 507 -28.31 -20.50 15.37
C ASP A 507 -28.48 -21.96 15.80
N LYS A 508 -28.32 -22.90 14.86
CA LYS A 508 -28.26 -24.34 15.16
C LYS A 508 -26.84 -24.85 15.04
N ILE A 509 -26.33 -25.42 16.12
CA ILE A 509 -25.00 -26.05 16.15
C ILE A 509 -25.09 -27.45 15.53
N MET A 510 -24.25 -27.71 14.53
CA MET A 510 -24.04 -29.00 13.89
C MET A 510 -22.67 -29.54 14.32
N THR A 511 -22.67 -30.69 15.01
CA THR A 511 -21.43 -31.39 15.37
C THR A 511 -20.95 -32.23 14.20
N MET A 512 -19.66 -32.12 13.91
CA MET A 512 -18.95 -32.87 12.87
C MET A 512 -18.02 -33.91 13.49
N THR A 513 -17.24 -33.56 14.51
CA THR A 513 -16.33 -34.48 15.22
C THR A 513 -16.29 -34.15 16.70
N THR A 514 -16.71 -35.08 17.55
CA THR A 514 -16.66 -34.93 19.02
C THR A 514 -15.24 -35.13 19.57
N TYR A 515 -14.99 -34.74 20.82
CA TYR A 515 -13.70 -34.99 21.48
C TYR A 515 -13.34 -36.49 21.54
N LYS A 516 -14.34 -37.37 21.64
CA LYS A 516 -14.12 -38.82 21.66
C LYS A 516 -13.67 -39.34 20.28
N GLU A 517 -14.36 -38.92 19.22
CA GLU A 517 -13.97 -39.27 17.85
C GLU A 517 -12.61 -38.66 17.49
N LEU A 518 -12.31 -37.45 17.98
CA LEU A 518 -11.00 -36.83 17.83
C LEU A 518 -9.89 -37.70 18.45
N MET A 519 -10.09 -38.19 19.68
CA MET A 519 -9.17 -39.14 20.33
C MET A 519 -9.04 -40.46 19.55
N ASP A 520 -10.14 -40.98 18.99
CA ASP A 520 -10.12 -42.19 18.17
C ASP A 520 -9.33 -41.99 16.86
N ILE A 521 -9.49 -40.84 16.20
CA ILE A 521 -8.71 -40.45 15.01
C ILE A 521 -7.23 -40.36 15.38
N TYR A 522 -6.90 -39.66 16.47
CA TYR A 522 -5.52 -39.51 16.94
C TYR A 522 -4.86 -40.88 17.23
N GLY A 523 -5.59 -41.79 17.90
CA GLY A 523 -5.11 -43.14 18.19
C GLY A 523 -4.88 -44.00 16.94
N LYS A 524 -5.74 -43.87 15.92
CA LYS A 524 -5.57 -44.54 14.61
C LYS A 524 -4.34 -44.04 13.85
N LEU A 525 -3.88 -42.82 14.13
CA LEU A 525 -2.66 -42.23 13.59
C LEU A 525 -1.45 -42.43 14.51
N SER A 526 -1.50 -43.41 15.40
CA SER A 526 -0.34 -43.81 16.20
C SER A 526 0.82 -44.28 15.29
N GLY A 527 2.04 -43.87 15.64
CA GLY A 527 3.24 -44.15 14.84
C GLY A 527 3.59 -43.09 13.78
N TYR A 528 2.68 -42.17 13.46
CA TYR A 528 2.97 -40.98 12.63
C TYR A 528 3.20 -39.76 13.51
N ASP A 529 4.22 -38.98 13.14
CA ASP A 529 4.40 -37.61 13.63
C ASP A 529 3.29 -36.73 13.06
N LYS A 530 2.59 -35.98 13.91
CA LYS A 530 1.35 -35.31 13.53
C LYS A 530 1.04 -34.11 14.39
N THR A 531 0.35 -33.15 13.79
CA THR A 531 -0.20 -31.99 14.45
C THR A 531 -1.65 -31.86 14.02
N ILE A 532 -2.55 -31.69 15.00
CA ILE A 532 -3.99 -31.60 14.79
C ILE A 532 -4.47 -30.21 15.14
N THR A 533 -5.02 -29.50 14.17
CA THR A 533 -5.86 -28.32 14.41
C THR A 533 -7.29 -28.78 14.63
N TYR A 534 -7.85 -28.53 15.81
CA TYR A 534 -9.25 -28.78 16.11
C TYR A 534 -10.04 -27.45 16.09
N THR A 535 -10.77 -27.22 14.99
CA THR A 535 -11.54 -26.00 14.76
C THR A 535 -12.98 -26.15 15.24
N GLY A 536 -13.57 -25.08 15.75
CA GLY A 536 -14.98 -25.08 16.15
C GLY A 536 -15.25 -25.78 17.48
N ALA A 537 -14.26 -25.75 18.38
CA ALA A 537 -14.42 -26.14 19.78
C ALA A 537 -15.14 -25.09 20.63
N VAL A 538 -15.13 -23.83 20.20
CA VAL A 538 -15.51 -22.67 21.00
C VAL A 538 -16.51 -21.76 20.29
N ASN A 539 -17.28 -20.99 21.05
CA ASN A 539 -18.03 -19.79 20.64
C ASN A 539 -18.90 -19.96 19.38
N GLY A 540 -19.60 -21.09 19.24
CA GLY A 540 -20.50 -21.35 18.11
C GLY A 540 -19.88 -22.16 16.97
N GLY A 541 -18.67 -22.69 17.15
CA GLY A 541 -18.04 -23.56 16.17
C GLY A 541 -17.23 -22.78 15.14
N MET A 542 -17.03 -23.37 13.96
CA MET A 542 -16.23 -22.80 12.86
C MET A 542 -16.74 -21.42 12.42
N TYR A 543 -18.06 -21.21 12.39
CA TYR A 543 -18.70 -19.92 12.15
C TYR A 543 -18.96 -19.19 13.47
N ASN A 544 -17.85 -18.83 14.11
CA ASN A 544 -17.83 -18.34 15.48
C ASN A 544 -18.51 -16.98 15.67
N LYS A 545 -18.98 -16.77 16.89
CA LYS A 545 -19.23 -15.46 17.49
C LYS A 545 -17.90 -14.82 17.85
N VAL A 546 -17.93 -13.55 18.24
CA VAL A 546 -16.73 -12.86 18.74
C VAL A 546 -16.10 -13.64 19.90
N ASN A 547 -14.79 -13.87 19.84
CA ASN A 547 -14.03 -14.59 20.87
C ASN A 547 -13.70 -13.69 22.08
N ASN A 548 -14.70 -12.98 22.60
CA ASN A 548 -14.63 -12.11 23.78
C ASN A 548 -14.70 -12.91 25.09
N GLY A 549 -13.84 -13.92 25.21
CA GLY A 549 -13.93 -15.02 26.18
C GLY A 549 -14.26 -16.35 25.50
N ILE A 550 -14.15 -17.47 26.23
CA ILE A 550 -14.29 -18.82 25.66
C ILE A 550 -15.50 -19.58 26.22
N GLU A 551 -16.46 -19.88 25.36
CA GLU A 551 -17.56 -20.81 25.62
C GLU A 551 -17.37 -22.12 24.83
N LEU A 552 -17.24 -23.26 25.51
CA LEU A 552 -17.13 -24.56 24.85
C LEU A 552 -18.44 -24.96 24.16
N VAL A 553 -18.33 -25.51 22.94
CA VAL A 553 -19.47 -26.10 22.24
C VAL A 553 -19.84 -27.43 22.92
N LYS A 554 -20.97 -27.42 23.62
CA LYS A 554 -21.43 -28.55 24.46
C LYS A 554 -21.65 -29.84 23.66
N GLN A 555 -22.01 -29.72 22.38
CA GLN A 555 -22.27 -30.85 21.50
C GLN A 555 -20.99 -31.58 21.07
N ASN A 556 -19.80 -31.01 21.27
CA ASN A 556 -18.52 -31.70 21.01
C ASN A 556 -18.14 -32.65 22.17
N GLY A 557 -18.75 -32.47 23.35
CA GLY A 557 -18.51 -33.25 24.55
C GLY A 557 -18.40 -32.38 25.80
N ASN A 558 -18.10 -33.00 26.94
CA ASN A 558 -17.98 -32.27 28.20
C ASN A 558 -16.51 -31.87 28.50
N LYS A 559 -16.29 -31.10 29.57
CA LYS A 559 -14.95 -30.65 29.99
C LYS A 559 -13.99 -31.80 30.30
N GLU A 560 -14.49 -32.94 30.78
CA GLU A 560 -13.68 -34.11 31.09
C GLU A 560 -13.22 -34.82 29.80
N ASP A 561 -14.08 -34.89 28.77
CA ASP A 561 -13.71 -35.41 27.45
C ASP A 561 -12.62 -34.52 26.80
N LEU A 562 -12.75 -33.20 26.92
CA LEU A 562 -11.73 -32.25 26.47
C LEU A 562 -10.40 -32.46 27.20
N LYS A 563 -10.44 -32.58 28.53
CA LYS A 563 -9.24 -32.81 29.34
C LYS A 563 -8.52 -34.08 28.92
N LYS A 564 -9.25 -35.17 28.67
CA LYS A 564 -8.68 -36.42 28.16
C LYS A 564 -8.05 -36.27 26.79
N ALA A 565 -8.66 -35.50 25.89
CA ALA A 565 -8.08 -35.21 24.59
C ALA A 565 -6.76 -34.44 24.72
N GLN A 566 -6.72 -33.42 25.60
CA GLN A 566 -5.50 -32.66 25.90
C GLN A 566 -4.40 -33.52 26.53
N GLU A 567 -4.76 -34.42 27.45
CA GLU A 567 -3.81 -35.34 28.08
C GLU A 567 -3.26 -36.37 27.10
N LEU A 568 -4.10 -36.86 26.18
CA LEU A 568 -3.71 -37.85 25.17
C LEU A 568 -2.79 -37.26 24.10
N MET A 569 -3.10 -36.04 23.62
CA MET A 569 -2.46 -35.45 22.45
C MET A 569 -1.31 -34.51 22.82
N GLY A 570 -1.32 -33.93 24.03
CA GLY A 570 -0.27 -33.03 24.49
C GLY A 570 -0.04 -31.88 23.52
N ASP A 571 1.20 -31.76 23.03
CA ASP A 571 1.65 -30.68 22.16
C ASP A 571 1.15 -30.81 20.71
N ASP A 572 0.59 -31.97 20.33
CA ASP A 572 0.06 -32.21 18.98
C ASP A 572 -1.30 -31.51 18.76
N LEU A 573 -2.02 -31.10 19.82
CA LEU A 573 -3.36 -30.53 19.72
C LEU A 573 -3.34 -29.00 19.74
N TYR A 574 -3.78 -28.39 18.64
CA TYR A 574 -3.96 -26.96 18.47
C TYR A 574 -5.44 -26.63 18.39
N ILE A 575 -5.87 -25.59 19.10
CA ILE A 575 -7.26 -25.11 19.02
C ILE A 575 -7.34 -24.05 17.91
N GLY A 576 -8.14 -24.32 16.88
CA GLY A 576 -8.39 -23.39 15.79
C GLY A 576 -9.31 -22.25 16.23
N VAL A 577 -8.84 -21.00 16.14
CA VAL A 577 -9.57 -19.80 16.56
C VAL A 577 -9.43 -18.66 15.56
N ASN A 578 -10.47 -17.84 15.49
CA ASN A 578 -10.55 -16.61 14.70
C ASN A 578 -10.66 -15.40 15.63
N LEU A 579 -9.61 -14.61 15.81
CA LEU A 579 -9.71 -13.42 16.70
C LEU A 579 -10.17 -12.17 15.93
N LEU A 580 -10.06 -12.18 14.60
CA LEU A 580 -10.45 -11.08 13.73
C LEU A 580 -11.79 -11.34 13.03
N SER A 581 -12.00 -12.54 12.51
CA SER A 581 -13.17 -12.94 11.73
C SER A 581 -14.35 -13.32 12.61
N ILE A 582 -15.51 -12.74 12.32
CA ILE A 582 -16.75 -12.92 13.09
C ILE A 582 -17.89 -13.22 12.12
N TYR A 583 -18.48 -14.41 12.24
CA TYR A 583 -19.47 -14.94 11.30
C TYR A 583 -20.91 -14.81 11.79
N SER A 584 -21.11 -14.86 13.11
CA SER A 584 -22.44 -14.81 13.71
C SER A 584 -22.54 -13.72 14.78
N GLY A 585 -23.73 -13.13 14.90
CA GLY A 585 -24.04 -12.14 15.93
C GLY A 585 -24.06 -12.74 17.34
N GLY A 586 -23.91 -11.88 18.36
CA GLY A 586 -23.89 -12.29 19.77
C GLY A 586 -22.51 -12.09 20.42
N GLY A 587 -22.36 -12.50 21.69
CA GLY A 587 -21.11 -12.29 22.45
C GLY A 587 -20.77 -10.81 22.72
N GLY A 588 -21.75 -9.91 22.54
CA GLY A 588 -21.55 -8.47 22.62
C GLY A 588 -21.10 -7.80 21.32
N PHE A 589 -20.89 -8.56 20.24
CA PHE A 589 -20.53 -7.97 18.95
C PHE A 589 -21.68 -7.19 18.33
N ASP A 590 -21.35 -6.06 17.71
CA ASP A 590 -22.26 -5.20 16.98
C ASP A 590 -21.50 -4.69 15.77
N PRO A 591 -21.87 -5.09 14.53
CA PRO A 591 -21.15 -4.68 13.34
C PRO A 591 -21.02 -3.15 13.21
N GLY A 592 -22.03 -2.38 13.64
CA GLY A 592 -21.99 -0.91 13.52
C GLY A 592 -20.99 -0.22 14.46
N VAL A 593 -20.46 -0.93 15.46
CA VAL A 593 -19.55 -0.40 16.48
C VAL A 593 -18.20 -1.12 16.47
N HIS A 594 -18.24 -2.45 16.32
CA HIS A 594 -17.12 -3.35 16.56
C HIS A 594 -16.51 -3.92 15.29
N ALA A 595 -17.16 -3.76 14.13
CA ALA A 595 -16.55 -4.16 12.86
C ALA A 595 -15.65 -3.06 12.32
N LEU A 596 -14.60 -3.48 11.61
CA LEU A 596 -13.82 -2.64 10.72
C LEU A 596 -14.74 -1.97 9.70
N ILE A 597 -14.51 -0.70 9.45
CA ILE A 597 -15.27 0.11 8.50
C ILE A 597 -14.45 0.32 7.23
N GLY A 598 -15.03 -0.04 6.08
CA GLY A 598 -14.42 0.15 4.76
C GLY A 598 -14.55 1.60 4.26
N TYR A 599 -14.00 1.87 3.07
CA TYR A 599 -14.04 3.19 2.45
C TYR A 599 -15.46 3.77 2.27
N ASN A 600 -16.46 2.90 2.15
CA ASN A 600 -17.87 3.27 1.99
C ASN A 600 -18.56 3.71 3.30
N GLY A 601 -17.83 3.78 4.41
CA GLY A 601 -18.35 4.17 5.73
C GLY A 601 -19.24 3.11 6.39
N LYS A 602 -19.28 1.89 5.86
CA LYS A 602 -20.04 0.75 6.40
C LYS A 602 -19.12 -0.35 6.91
N PRO A 603 -19.60 -1.22 7.81
CA PRO A 603 -18.91 -2.45 8.18
C PRO A 603 -18.43 -3.23 6.95
N ALA A 604 -17.15 -3.58 6.92
CA ALA A 604 -16.59 -4.40 5.86
C ALA A 604 -17.06 -5.86 6.07
N GLU A 605 -17.78 -6.38 5.09
CA GLU A 605 -18.32 -7.73 5.09
C GLU A 605 -17.76 -8.50 3.91
N PHE A 606 -17.18 -9.67 4.19
CA PHE A 606 -16.55 -10.54 3.21
C PHE A 606 -17.39 -11.78 2.98
N TYR A 607 -17.60 -12.10 1.71
CA TYR A 607 -18.31 -13.29 1.27
C TYR A 607 -17.41 -14.16 0.40
N ASN A 608 -17.81 -15.42 0.22
CA ASN A 608 -17.25 -16.25 -0.83
C ASN A 608 -17.68 -15.73 -2.21
N TYR A 609 -16.95 -16.12 -3.25
CA TYR A 609 -17.26 -15.75 -4.63
C TYR A 609 -18.16 -16.78 -5.30
N HIS A 610 -19.16 -16.32 -6.03
CA HIS A 610 -19.95 -17.13 -6.94
C HIS A 610 -19.09 -17.49 -8.16
N ALA A 611 -18.67 -18.76 -8.25
CA ALA A 611 -17.65 -19.20 -9.21
C ALA A 611 -17.90 -18.79 -10.68
N PRO A 612 -19.13 -18.83 -11.23
CA PRO A 612 -19.39 -18.38 -12.61
C PRO A 612 -19.24 -16.88 -12.85
N SER A 613 -19.53 -16.03 -11.86
CA SER A 613 -19.55 -14.57 -12.05
C SER A 613 -18.36 -13.85 -11.40
N GLY A 614 -17.61 -14.53 -10.53
CA GLY A 614 -16.54 -13.95 -9.73
C GLY A 614 -17.01 -12.89 -8.74
N ARG A 615 -18.33 -12.68 -8.56
CA ARG A 615 -18.89 -11.69 -7.63
C ARG A 615 -19.12 -12.32 -6.26
N PHE A 616 -19.24 -11.51 -5.22
CA PHE A 616 -19.72 -12.00 -3.92
C PHE A 616 -21.02 -12.77 -4.01
N ASP A 617 -21.02 -13.97 -3.40
CA ASP A 617 -22.20 -14.75 -3.12
C ASP A 617 -22.88 -14.21 -1.86
N MET A 618 -23.73 -13.19 -2.06
CA MET A 618 -24.50 -12.54 -0.99
C MET A 618 -25.52 -13.47 -0.32
N GLY A 619 -25.80 -14.65 -0.90
CA GLY A 619 -26.64 -15.68 -0.28
C GLY A 619 -25.83 -16.67 0.57
N GLY A 620 -24.50 -16.62 0.49
CA GLY A 620 -23.58 -17.47 1.22
C GLY A 620 -23.24 -16.95 2.62
N ILE A 621 -22.14 -17.44 3.16
CA ILE A 621 -21.68 -17.12 4.51
C ILE A 621 -20.84 -15.86 4.48
N GLY A 622 -21.36 -14.80 5.09
CA GLY A 622 -20.66 -13.54 5.32
C GLY A 622 -19.83 -13.57 6.61
N ARG A 623 -18.78 -12.75 6.66
CA ARG A 623 -18.03 -12.47 7.89
C ARG A 623 -17.64 -11.01 7.98
N TYR A 624 -17.64 -10.50 9.20
CA TYR A 624 -17.04 -9.21 9.55
C TYR A 624 -15.62 -9.40 10.04
N ILE A 625 -14.82 -8.34 9.91
CA ILE A 625 -13.50 -8.24 10.55
C ILE A 625 -13.61 -7.31 11.75
N LEU A 626 -13.06 -7.71 12.90
CA LEU A 626 -13.04 -6.92 14.12
C LEU A 626 -12.29 -5.61 13.90
N HIS A 627 -12.81 -4.50 14.39
CA HIS A 627 -12.14 -3.21 14.34
C HIS A 627 -10.82 -3.22 15.16
N PRO A 628 -9.69 -2.69 14.63
CA PRO A 628 -8.36 -2.78 15.25
C PRO A 628 -8.27 -2.43 16.73
N ARG A 629 -8.94 -1.34 17.11
CA ARG A 629 -8.97 -0.85 18.49
C ARG A 629 -9.60 -1.81 19.51
N TYR A 630 -10.22 -2.91 19.11
CA TYR A 630 -10.79 -3.89 20.05
C TYR A 630 -9.93 -5.15 20.21
N LEU A 631 -8.95 -5.37 19.33
CA LEU A 631 -8.18 -6.62 19.30
C LEU A 631 -7.38 -6.85 20.58
N GLU A 632 -6.71 -5.82 21.10
CA GLU A 632 -5.84 -5.95 22.27
C GLU A 632 -6.60 -6.49 23.49
N LYS A 633 -7.68 -5.82 23.89
CA LYS A 633 -8.49 -6.23 25.05
C LYS A 633 -9.19 -7.56 24.82
N LEU A 634 -9.64 -7.83 23.59
CA LEU A 634 -10.20 -9.13 23.21
C LEU A 634 -9.16 -10.24 23.40
N THR A 635 -7.92 -10.02 22.94
CA THR A 635 -6.81 -10.98 23.04
C THR A 635 -6.51 -11.30 24.51
N TYR A 636 -6.40 -10.28 25.38
CA TYR A 636 -6.15 -10.52 26.80
C TYR A 636 -7.25 -11.34 27.49
N LYS A 637 -8.51 -11.04 27.17
CA LYS A 637 -9.63 -11.79 27.74
C LYS A 637 -9.68 -13.22 27.22
N PHE A 638 -9.46 -13.42 25.91
CA PHE A 638 -9.32 -14.73 25.30
C PHE A 638 -8.22 -15.55 25.99
N LEU A 639 -7.03 -14.99 26.17
CA LEU A 639 -5.90 -15.68 26.80
C LEU A 639 -6.17 -16.05 28.26
N ASN A 640 -6.84 -15.18 29.02
CA ASN A 640 -7.20 -15.49 30.41
C ASN A 640 -8.14 -16.70 30.51
N ASP A 641 -9.14 -16.79 29.64
CA ASP A 641 -10.08 -17.92 29.61
C ASP A 641 -9.41 -19.18 29.05
N ALA A 642 -8.59 -19.04 28.02
CA ALA A 642 -7.81 -20.13 27.43
C ALA A 642 -6.91 -20.81 28.48
N LYS A 643 -6.26 -20.01 29.33
CA LYS A 643 -5.49 -20.51 30.48
C LYS A 643 -6.35 -21.33 31.45
N GLY A 644 -7.57 -20.87 31.73
CA GLY A 644 -8.53 -21.61 32.58
C GLY A 644 -9.00 -22.95 31.98
N LEU A 645 -8.90 -23.11 30.67
CA LEU A 645 -9.23 -24.34 29.92
C LEU A 645 -7.99 -25.17 29.55
N ASN A 646 -6.80 -24.77 30.01
CA ASN A 646 -5.53 -25.41 29.66
C ASN A 646 -5.29 -25.50 28.14
N PHE A 647 -5.80 -24.53 27.37
CA PHE A 647 -5.44 -24.37 25.97
C PHE A 647 -4.05 -23.78 25.88
N LYS A 648 -3.12 -24.56 25.31
CA LYS A 648 -1.71 -24.18 25.19
C LYS A 648 -1.36 -23.76 23.77
N ASN A 649 -1.90 -24.45 22.77
CA ASN A 649 -1.50 -24.30 21.38
C ASN A 649 -2.69 -23.82 20.53
N PHE A 650 -2.43 -22.90 19.61
CA PHE A 650 -3.46 -22.24 18.82
C PHE A 650 -3.13 -22.22 17.34
N THR A 651 -4.13 -22.50 16.51
CA THR A 651 -4.08 -22.18 15.07
C THR A 651 -4.89 -20.90 14.88
N LEU A 652 -4.20 -19.80 14.58
CA LEU A 652 -4.82 -18.49 14.35
C LEU A 652 -5.06 -18.36 12.84
N GLN A 653 -6.30 -18.56 12.42
CA GLN A 653 -6.65 -18.70 11.00
C GLN A 653 -6.68 -17.37 10.25
N ASP A 654 -6.86 -16.25 10.95
CA ASP A 654 -7.11 -14.94 10.36
C ASP A 654 -6.03 -13.89 10.66
N MET A 655 -5.24 -14.07 11.71
CA MET A 655 -4.20 -13.10 12.08
C MET A 655 -2.97 -13.14 11.17
N GLY A 656 -2.73 -14.26 10.47
CA GLY A 656 -1.55 -14.43 9.63
C GLY A 656 -1.53 -13.52 8.40
N ASN A 657 -2.69 -13.33 7.76
CA ASN A 657 -2.78 -12.75 6.41
C ASN A 657 -3.92 -11.73 6.22
N THR A 658 -4.50 -11.23 7.32
CA THR A 658 -5.48 -10.14 7.25
C THR A 658 -4.77 -8.79 7.12
N TYR A 659 -5.09 -8.04 6.07
CA TYR A 659 -4.69 -6.64 5.94
C TYR A 659 -5.55 -5.78 6.87
N TYR A 660 -4.96 -5.23 7.94
CA TYR A 660 -5.71 -4.72 9.09
C TYR A 660 -5.72 -3.20 9.16
N VAL A 661 -6.89 -2.60 8.98
CA VAL A 661 -7.07 -1.14 8.81
C VAL A 661 -8.39 -0.67 9.43
N ASN A 662 -8.68 0.62 9.39
CA ASN A 662 -10.04 1.13 9.52
C ASN A 662 -10.15 2.48 8.79
N TYR A 663 -11.12 2.62 7.89
CA TYR A 663 -11.27 3.81 7.03
C TYR A 663 -12.36 4.78 7.50
N LYS A 664 -12.89 4.62 8.72
CA LYS A 664 -13.91 5.53 9.24
C LYS A 664 -13.30 6.89 9.54
N SER A 665 -13.77 7.94 8.86
CA SER A 665 -13.39 9.33 9.15
C SER A 665 -13.57 9.65 10.65
N GLY A 666 -12.54 10.23 11.26
CA GLY A 666 -12.46 10.52 12.70
C GLY A 666 -12.06 9.33 13.60
N ASP A 667 -11.86 8.13 13.03
CA ASP A 667 -11.36 6.94 13.73
C ASP A 667 -10.51 6.06 12.80
N ILE A 668 -9.70 6.69 11.96
CA ILE A 668 -8.83 5.98 11.02
C ILE A 668 -7.80 5.18 11.82
N VAL A 669 -7.57 3.94 11.39
CA VAL A 669 -6.40 3.14 11.78
C VAL A 669 -5.68 2.80 10.49
N THR A 670 -4.47 3.33 10.34
CA THR A 670 -3.64 3.12 9.15
C THR A 670 -3.12 1.68 9.09
N PRO A 671 -2.69 1.21 7.91
CA PRO A 671 -2.08 -0.13 7.77
C PRO A 671 -0.89 -0.35 8.70
N VAL A 672 -0.05 0.68 8.88
CA VAL A 672 1.14 0.65 9.75
C VAL A 672 0.74 0.40 11.21
N GLU A 673 -0.26 1.14 11.68
CA GLU A 673 -0.81 0.99 13.03
C GLU A 673 -1.52 -0.35 13.21
N GLY A 674 -2.24 -0.81 12.19
CA GLY A 674 -2.92 -2.10 12.20
C GLY A 674 -1.97 -3.29 12.26
N GLU A 675 -0.87 -3.25 11.50
CA GLU A 675 0.20 -4.25 11.59
C GLU A 675 0.77 -4.29 13.01
N LYS A 676 1.07 -3.13 13.59
CA LYS A 676 1.58 -3.05 14.96
C LYS A 676 0.62 -3.64 16.00
N ILE A 677 -0.69 -3.43 15.82
CA ILE A 677 -1.73 -4.00 16.67
C ILE A 677 -1.75 -5.54 16.58
N ILE A 678 -1.63 -6.10 15.37
CA ILE A 678 -1.57 -7.56 15.17
C ILE A 678 -0.29 -8.14 15.78
N GLU A 679 0.87 -7.53 15.52
CA GLU A 679 2.14 -7.96 16.11
C GLU A 679 2.08 -8.01 17.64
N ASN A 680 1.53 -6.97 18.27
CA ASN A 680 1.37 -6.92 19.72
C ASN A 680 0.46 -8.05 20.23
N ALA A 681 -0.62 -8.36 19.52
CA ALA A 681 -1.51 -9.47 19.86
C ALA A 681 -0.82 -10.83 19.70
N LEU A 682 -0.11 -11.07 18.58
CA LEU A 682 0.67 -12.29 18.37
C LEU A 682 1.74 -12.47 19.45
N ARG A 683 2.45 -11.40 19.81
CA ARG A 683 3.45 -11.39 20.88
C ARG A 683 2.84 -11.71 22.24
N ALA A 684 1.65 -11.17 22.54
CA ALA A 684 0.94 -11.46 23.78
C ALA A 684 0.51 -12.94 23.87
N ILE A 685 0.07 -13.53 22.76
CA ILE A 685 -0.29 -14.95 22.68
C ILE A 685 0.96 -15.81 22.89
N LYS A 686 2.03 -15.54 22.13
CA LYS A 686 3.31 -16.26 22.26
C LYS A 686 3.89 -16.19 23.68
N GLY A 687 3.75 -15.03 24.34
CA GLY A 687 4.23 -14.78 25.70
C GLY A 687 3.58 -15.64 26.79
N GLN A 688 2.50 -16.37 26.51
CA GLN A 688 1.93 -17.38 27.42
C GLN A 688 2.61 -18.76 27.29
N ASN A 689 3.76 -18.85 26.62
CA ASN A 689 4.41 -20.11 26.21
C ASN A 689 3.50 -20.97 25.32
N SER A 690 2.72 -20.30 24.47
CA SER A 690 1.85 -20.96 23.50
C SER A 690 2.58 -21.27 22.21
N SER A 691 2.32 -22.45 21.64
CA SER A 691 2.70 -22.74 20.26
C SER A 691 1.64 -22.20 19.30
N ILE A 692 2.08 -21.59 18.19
CA ILE A 692 1.21 -20.88 17.24
C ILE A 692 1.38 -21.46 15.84
N ILE A 693 0.26 -21.79 15.20
CA ILE A 693 0.17 -22.01 13.74
C ILE A 693 -0.45 -20.79 13.08
N LEU A 694 0.19 -20.30 12.02
CA LEU A 694 -0.37 -19.28 11.13
C LEU A 694 -0.56 -19.84 9.71
N GLN A 695 -1.67 -19.45 9.07
CA GLN A 695 -1.97 -19.80 7.69
C GLN A 695 -1.45 -18.73 6.75
N ASN A 696 -0.61 -19.13 5.79
CA ASN A 696 0.02 -18.32 4.74
C ASN A 696 0.33 -16.87 5.18
N PRO A 697 1.08 -16.66 6.28
CA PRO A 697 1.16 -15.33 6.86
C PRO A 697 2.04 -14.38 6.05
N TYR A 698 1.82 -13.09 6.25
CA TYR A 698 2.80 -12.07 5.90
C TYR A 698 4.13 -12.40 6.56
N GLN A 699 5.24 -12.18 5.85
CA GLN A 699 6.57 -12.50 6.36
C GLN A 699 6.85 -11.86 7.72
N SER A 700 6.40 -10.62 7.95
CA SER A 700 6.51 -9.92 9.25
C SER A 700 5.86 -10.69 10.40
N ARG A 701 4.81 -11.47 10.13
CA ARG A 701 4.04 -12.20 11.14
C ARG A 701 4.53 -13.63 11.34
N ALA A 702 5.22 -14.19 10.33
CA ALA A 702 5.78 -15.54 10.39
C ALA A 702 6.72 -15.75 11.59
N LEU A 703 7.42 -14.70 12.04
CA LEU A 703 8.35 -14.76 13.19
C LEU A 703 7.68 -15.04 14.54
N TYR A 704 6.35 -14.89 14.62
CA TYR A 704 5.58 -15.19 15.82
C TYR A 704 5.01 -16.62 15.82
N ALA A 705 5.15 -17.37 14.73
CA ALA A 705 4.64 -18.73 14.58
C ALA A 705 5.71 -19.80 14.84
N ASP A 706 5.28 -21.00 15.21
CA ASP A 706 6.12 -22.20 15.27
C ASP A 706 5.95 -23.06 14.01
N ILE A 707 4.75 -23.01 13.41
CA ILE A 707 4.39 -23.74 12.20
C ILE A 707 3.68 -22.79 11.25
N LEU A 708 4.05 -22.84 9.98
CA LEU A 708 3.35 -22.16 8.90
C LEU A 708 2.63 -23.21 8.07
N THR A 709 1.32 -23.06 7.89
CA THR A 709 0.54 -23.93 6.99
C THR A 709 0.05 -23.13 5.79
N ASP A 710 -0.38 -23.84 4.76
CA ASP A 710 -0.97 -23.24 3.55
C ASP A 710 -0.06 -22.23 2.84
N ILE A 711 1.26 -22.34 3.06
CA ILE A 711 2.24 -21.59 2.27
C ILE A 711 2.08 -21.98 0.80
N SER A 712 1.89 -20.98 -0.04
CA SER A 712 1.74 -21.15 -1.48
C SER A 712 2.92 -21.95 -2.02
N ARG A 713 2.63 -22.98 -2.83
CA ARG A 713 3.65 -23.84 -3.46
C ARG A 713 3.87 -23.54 -4.95
N GLU A 714 3.05 -22.66 -5.48
CA GLU A 714 3.08 -22.19 -6.86
C GLU A 714 2.89 -20.67 -6.88
N SER A 715 3.11 -20.07 -8.04
CA SER A 715 2.65 -18.70 -8.33
C SER A 715 1.22 -18.71 -8.85
N SER A 716 0.65 -17.52 -9.05
CA SER A 716 -0.64 -17.33 -9.71
C SER A 716 -0.71 -17.84 -11.15
N ARG A 717 0.43 -18.26 -11.75
CA ARG A 717 0.57 -18.65 -13.16
C ARG A 717 0.05 -17.56 -14.11
N TYR A 718 0.36 -16.31 -13.77
CA TYR A 718 0.01 -15.14 -14.59
C TYR A 718 0.69 -15.21 -15.96
N GLY A 719 0.13 -14.54 -16.97
CA GLY A 719 0.47 -14.78 -18.38
C GLY A 719 1.94 -14.56 -18.76
N ILE A 720 2.66 -13.71 -18.02
CA ILE A 720 4.10 -13.44 -18.24
C ILE A 720 5.02 -14.35 -17.42
N PHE A 721 4.49 -15.14 -16.48
CA PHE A 721 5.31 -16.00 -15.64
C PHE A 721 5.78 -17.22 -16.42
N LYS A 722 7.09 -17.40 -16.44
CA LYS A 722 7.70 -18.56 -17.09
C LYS A 722 7.79 -19.76 -16.17
N THR A 723 8.24 -19.51 -14.94
CA THR A 723 8.61 -20.56 -13.97
C THR A 723 8.16 -20.14 -12.59
N SER A 724 7.48 -21.03 -11.87
CA SER A 724 7.33 -20.89 -10.41
C SER A 724 8.56 -21.47 -9.72
N VAL A 725 9.12 -20.72 -8.78
CA VAL A 725 10.28 -21.12 -7.99
C VAL A 725 9.89 -21.24 -6.52
N PRO A 726 10.46 -22.19 -5.77
CA PRO A 726 10.28 -22.24 -4.32
C PRO A 726 11.29 -21.30 -3.65
N PHE A 727 11.04 -19.99 -3.74
CA PHE A 727 11.87 -18.97 -3.08
C PHE A 727 11.66 -19.03 -1.57
#